data_AF-A0A381V3D6-F1
#
_entry.id   AF-A0A381V3D6-F1
#
_cell.length_a   1.000
_cell.length_b   1.000
_cell.length_c   1.000
_cell.angle_alpha   90.00
_cell.angle_beta   90.00
_cell.angle_gamma   90.00
#
_symmetry.space_group_name_H-M   'P 1'
#
loop_
_entity.id
_entity.type
_entity.pdbx_description
1 polymer ?
#
loop_
_entity_poly.entity_id
_entity_poly.type
_entity_poly.pdbx_seq_one_letter_code
_entity_poly.pdbx_strand_id
1 'polypeptide(L)'
;MNKKILTLLSLSLITSSLFSQVNWKALYYVDYLDTLDGLVYIPRTGKPYTGKVLDLYANGNKMMEGAYKDGLMDEIWTYYYPDGVTKAKGQFVRGDGGNIHEASDIPQNGRNGEWIIYYPNGNMNAKYQYINGAFDQVKLEWHYNGNKKTEMHYVEGTLDGPRMEWYENGKQKLDYLYVNGKKDGEWIAWYNNGNKKHHYFYDRDKEFQTHKVWWSNGNIKSEGNFKGGRKDGQFIFWYENGKKRMEGVYQNAKIVGLWTYYNEDGSVRKKLNPYTGNVYVDYYDNGNKKMEGNYKNKLMNGMWTYYYPDGVTKAKGRFLRGDGGNVHELSGIPQNGRYGDWTIYYPSGNVNAKYQYDVKGKFNQGRQEWYDNGNKKIEMHYANGIPDGPRLEWSENGQKELEYSYLNGKKDGDWTAWFENGNKKNHYFYDKGKKSQTWTVWWSNGNIKTEGNYKEDKKDGQFTVWYENGQKKLDCSFADGEKNGPWIAWHENGQKKREYFHKEGKRDQSWTAWWPNGNTKIEGNYKKDKKDGQFTTWHKNGDRKWKGTYKNGKLVDEWSFIYSYYDNGNKEVEGSYKDKLMDGVWTYYYPDGVTTKAEGQFLRGDGGNVHELSGIPQNGRYGDWTIYYPSGNVNAKYQYDVKGKFNQGRQEWYDNGNKKIEMHYANGIPDGPRLEWSENGQKELEYSYLNGKKDGDWTAWFENGNKKNHYFYDKGKKSQTWTVWWSNGNIKTEGNYKEDKKDGQFTVWYENGQKKLDCSFADGEKNGPWIAWHENGQKKREYFHKEGKRDQSWTAWWPNGNTKIEGNYKEDKKDGQFTFWFANGQKKLEGVCRNNKLLGAWTFYNSDGSVKKVKEYTNGSE
;
A
#
# COMPACT_ATOMS: atom_id res chain seq x y z
N MET A 1 -30.26 97.63 96.18
CA MET A 1 -29.51 98.89 96.32
C MET A 1 -28.08 98.55 96.75
N ASN A 2 -27.11 98.91 95.92
CA ASN A 2 -25.73 99.31 96.21
C ASN A 2 -25.05 98.89 97.54
N LYS A 3 -23.88 98.25 97.41
CA LYS A 3 -22.53 98.76 97.77
C LYS A 3 -22.25 98.77 99.29
N LYS A 4 -21.29 98.00 99.81
CA LYS A 4 -19.80 98.02 99.67
C LYS A 4 -19.20 98.54 101.00
N ILE A 5 -18.11 97.86 101.38
CA ILE A 5 -16.90 98.36 102.08
C ILE A 5 -16.94 98.44 103.62
N LEU A 6 -16.21 97.47 104.20
CA LEU A 6 -15.09 97.54 105.16
C LEU A 6 -15.01 98.70 106.17
N THR A 7 -14.87 98.34 107.45
CA THR A 7 -13.94 98.99 108.40
C THR A 7 -13.58 98.04 109.56
N LEU A 8 -12.44 98.31 110.18
CA LEU A 8 -11.58 97.47 111.02
C LEU A 8 -11.86 97.51 112.54
N LEU A 9 -11.30 96.48 113.20
CA LEU A 9 -10.60 96.44 114.50
C LEU A 9 -11.37 96.39 115.83
N SER A 10 -10.99 95.35 116.59
CA SER A 10 -10.61 95.31 118.02
C SER A 10 -11.41 94.37 118.93
N LEU A 11 -10.65 93.36 119.40
CA LEU A 11 -10.42 92.94 120.79
C LEU A 11 -11.58 92.61 121.75
N SER A 12 -11.42 91.43 122.40
CA SER A 12 -11.76 91.09 123.81
C SER A 12 -13.24 91.03 124.23
N LEU A 13 -13.75 90.17 125.13
CA LEU A 13 -13.23 89.15 126.04
C LEU A 13 -14.47 88.34 126.58
N ILE A 14 -14.33 87.02 126.74
CA ILE A 14 -14.69 86.21 127.94
C ILE A 14 -16.16 85.92 128.38
N THR A 15 -16.36 84.62 128.70
CA THR A 15 -17.33 83.92 129.59
C THR A 15 -18.77 83.75 129.12
N SER A 16 -19.49 82.64 129.36
CA SER A 16 -19.31 81.51 130.29
C SER A 16 -20.09 80.27 129.78
N SER A 17 -19.68 79.14 130.34
CA SER A 17 -20.16 77.76 130.19
C SER A 17 -21.66 77.50 130.33
N LEU A 18 -22.18 76.63 129.46
CA LEU A 18 -23.17 75.59 129.81
C LEU A 18 -23.01 74.39 128.87
N PHE A 19 -22.57 73.27 129.45
CA PHE A 19 -22.55 71.95 128.82
C PHE A 19 -23.98 71.53 128.47
N SER A 20 -24.23 71.22 127.20
CA SER A 20 -25.36 70.41 126.74
C SER A 20 -24.92 69.70 125.45
N GLN A 21 -24.86 68.37 125.55
CA GLN A 21 -24.44 67.37 124.57
C GLN A 21 -24.66 67.74 123.09
N VAL A 22 -23.57 67.97 122.36
CA VAL A 22 -23.57 67.92 120.89
C VAL A 22 -23.22 66.48 120.49
N ASN A 23 -24.23 65.78 119.98
CA ASN A 23 -24.11 64.44 119.41
C ASN A 23 -23.36 64.55 118.08
N TRP A 24 -22.04 64.32 118.08
CA TRP A 24 -21.27 64.15 116.85
C TRP A 24 -21.78 62.88 116.15
N LYS A 25 -22.55 62.99 115.07
CA LYS A 25 -22.73 61.88 114.13
C LYS A 25 -21.36 61.62 113.49
N ALA A 26 -20.58 60.75 114.12
CA ALA A 26 -19.26 60.36 113.65
C ALA A 26 -19.36 59.71 112.27
N LEU A 27 -18.58 60.20 111.32
CA LEU A 27 -18.30 59.52 110.06
C LEU A 27 -17.38 58.33 110.40
N TYR A 28 -17.83 57.10 110.12
CA TYR A 28 -17.06 55.89 110.41
C TYR A 28 -16.30 55.41 109.17
N TYR A 29 -15.07 54.93 109.34
CA TYR A 29 -14.44 54.10 108.31
C TYR A 29 -14.99 52.67 108.42
N VAL A 30 -15.25 52.02 107.29
CA VAL A 30 -15.86 50.67 107.24
C VAL A 30 -15.03 49.66 108.03
N ASP A 31 -13.71 49.77 108.03
CA ASP A 31 -12.77 48.93 108.80
C ASP A 31 -12.98 48.97 110.33
N TYR A 32 -13.72 49.95 110.86
CA TYR A 32 -14.06 50.05 112.28
C TYR A 32 -15.47 49.55 112.60
N LEU A 33 -16.12 48.77 111.73
CA LEU A 33 -17.43 48.17 111.97
C LEU A 33 -17.32 46.63 111.91
N ASP A 34 -18.09 45.93 112.75
CA ASP A 34 -18.13 44.46 112.75
C ASP A 34 -19.20 43.98 111.76
N THR A 35 -18.87 43.08 110.83
CA THR A 35 -19.83 42.50 109.87
C THR A 35 -20.15 41.06 110.25
N LEU A 36 -21.44 40.74 110.41
CA LEU A 36 -21.94 39.40 110.73
C LEU A 36 -23.20 39.10 109.92
N ASP A 37 -23.20 38.00 109.16
CA ASP A 37 -24.33 37.54 108.35
C ASP A 37 -24.98 38.61 107.44
N GLY A 38 -24.16 39.45 106.81
CA GLY A 38 -24.61 40.51 105.89
C GLY A 38 -25.13 41.79 106.57
N LEU A 39 -25.07 41.85 107.89
CA LEU A 39 -25.39 43.04 108.69
C LEU A 39 -24.13 43.65 109.29
N VAL A 40 -24.05 44.98 109.25
CA VAL A 40 -22.95 45.77 109.82
C VAL A 40 -23.35 46.32 111.18
N TYR A 41 -22.48 46.19 112.19
CA TYR A 41 -22.75 46.51 113.58
C TYR A 41 -21.72 47.50 114.17
N ILE A 42 -22.13 48.26 115.17
CA ILE A 42 -21.21 49.06 116.00
C ILE A 42 -20.37 48.09 116.85
N PRO A 43 -19.03 48.14 116.78
CA PRO A 43 -18.18 47.13 117.41
C PRO A 43 -18.47 46.93 118.89
N ARG A 44 -18.49 45.68 119.33
CA ARG A 44 -18.70 45.27 120.74
C ARG A 44 -20.04 45.68 121.37
N THR A 45 -20.99 46.22 120.61
CA THR A 45 -22.32 46.59 121.14
C THR A 45 -23.45 45.67 120.68
N GLY A 46 -23.25 44.92 119.58
CA GLY A 46 -24.28 44.10 118.95
C GLY A 46 -25.44 44.89 118.33
N LYS A 47 -25.36 46.23 118.26
CA LYS A 47 -26.39 47.07 117.63
C LYS A 47 -26.09 47.29 116.15
N PRO A 48 -27.05 47.04 115.23
CA PRO A 48 -26.87 47.33 113.81
C PRO A 48 -26.52 48.80 113.58
N TYR A 49 -25.57 49.05 112.69
CA TYR A 49 -25.06 50.38 112.42
C TYR A 49 -26.00 51.15 111.48
N THR A 50 -26.30 52.40 111.84
CA THR A 50 -27.05 53.35 111.00
C THR A 50 -26.26 54.64 110.89
N GLY A 51 -25.77 54.96 109.69
CA GLY A 51 -24.93 56.13 109.45
C GLY A 51 -24.16 56.09 108.14
N LYS A 52 -23.45 57.18 107.84
CA LYS A 52 -22.60 57.30 106.64
C LYS A 52 -21.23 56.67 106.90
N VAL A 53 -20.72 55.98 105.89
CA VAL A 53 -19.42 55.32 105.90
C VAL A 53 -18.59 55.72 104.70
N LEU A 54 -17.28 55.60 104.84
CA LEU A 54 -16.35 55.61 103.72
C LEU A 54 -15.22 54.62 103.95
N ASP A 55 -14.58 54.25 102.86
CA ASP A 55 -13.37 53.44 102.87
C ASP A 55 -12.35 54.02 101.90
N LEU A 56 -11.06 53.84 102.19
CA LEU A 56 -9.95 54.44 101.45
C LEU A 56 -9.03 53.37 100.89
N TYR A 57 -8.49 53.61 99.70
CA TYR A 57 -7.33 52.88 99.22
C TYR A 57 -6.08 53.24 100.05
N ALA A 58 -5.05 52.38 99.99
CA ALA A 58 -3.77 52.63 100.66
C ALA A 58 -3.09 53.95 100.26
N ASN A 59 -3.44 54.51 99.09
CA ASN A 59 -2.95 55.80 98.61
C ASN A 59 -3.72 57.03 99.15
N GLY A 60 -4.72 56.81 100.01
CA GLY A 60 -5.54 57.86 100.62
C GLY A 60 -6.74 58.32 99.80
N ASN A 61 -6.88 57.87 98.55
CA ASN A 61 -8.07 58.16 97.74
C ASN A 61 -9.27 57.35 98.24
N LYS A 62 -10.48 57.89 98.08
CA LYS A 62 -11.71 57.15 98.39
C LYS A 62 -11.77 55.87 97.57
N MET A 63 -12.09 54.75 98.22
CA MET A 63 -12.42 53.47 97.58
C MET A 63 -13.93 53.34 97.40
N MET A 64 -14.68 53.66 98.46
CA MET A 64 -16.13 53.71 98.43
C MET A 64 -16.68 54.68 99.48
N GLU A 65 -17.87 55.21 99.26
CA GLU A 65 -18.65 55.94 100.26
C GLU A 65 -20.14 55.65 100.10
N GLY A 66 -20.87 55.65 101.22
CA GLY A 66 -22.30 55.36 101.24
C GLY A 66 -22.88 55.43 102.65
N ALA A 67 -24.03 54.79 102.85
CA ALA A 67 -24.68 54.73 104.15
C ALA A 67 -25.23 53.33 104.45
N TYR A 68 -25.23 52.98 105.74
CA TYR A 68 -25.95 51.83 106.26
C TYR A 68 -27.19 52.31 107.04
N LYS A 69 -28.26 51.52 106.98
CA LYS A 69 -29.45 51.67 107.82
C LYS A 69 -29.81 50.31 108.40
N ASP A 70 -29.85 50.24 109.73
CA ASP A 70 -30.07 49.02 110.51
C ASP A 70 -29.13 47.89 110.10
N GLY A 71 -27.88 48.24 109.79
CA GLY A 71 -26.81 47.31 109.37
C GLY A 71 -26.83 46.91 107.89
N LEU A 72 -27.80 47.34 107.09
CA LEU A 72 -27.89 47.04 105.66
C LEU A 72 -27.49 48.24 104.81
N MET A 73 -26.89 48.01 103.64
CA MET A 73 -26.55 49.05 102.66
C MET A 73 -27.84 49.76 102.23
N ASP A 74 -27.87 51.08 102.39
CA ASP A 74 -29.01 51.94 102.03
C ASP A 74 -28.49 53.25 101.42
N GLU A 75 -29.37 54.06 100.85
CA GLU A 75 -29.06 55.29 100.12
C GLU A 75 -28.11 55.08 98.91
N ILE A 76 -27.46 56.15 98.45
CA ILE A 76 -26.57 56.16 97.28
C ILE A 76 -25.15 55.78 97.71
N TRP A 77 -24.60 54.78 97.03
CA TRP A 77 -23.22 54.35 97.16
C TRP A 77 -22.40 54.75 95.92
N THR A 78 -21.19 55.25 96.16
CA THR A 78 -20.23 55.61 95.11
C THR A 78 -18.94 54.84 95.33
N TYR A 79 -18.46 54.18 94.28
CA TYR A 79 -17.21 53.40 94.26
C TYR A 79 -16.24 54.08 93.30
N TYR A 80 -14.96 54.03 93.63
CA TYR A 80 -13.90 54.72 92.88
C TYR A 80 -12.81 53.74 92.46
N TYR A 81 -12.11 54.05 91.37
CA TYR A 81 -10.85 53.43 91.02
C TYR A 81 -9.71 53.99 91.89
N PRO A 82 -8.55 53.32 92.01
CA PRO A 82 -7.42 53.81 92.83
C PRO A 82 -6.93 55.22 92.45
N ASP A 83 -7.14 55.65 91.21
CA ASP A 83 -6.79 56.99 90.69
C ASP A 83 -7.83 58.08 91.05
N GLY A 84 -8.94 57.72 91.70
CA GLY A 84 -10.00 58.62 92.12
C GLY A 84 -11.14 58.81 91.09
N VAL A 85 -11.05 58.21 89.89
CA VAL A 85 -12.16 58.22 88.92
C VAL A 85 -13.32 57.39 89.48
N THR A 86 -14.57 57.87 89.30
CA THR A 86 -15.74 57.11 89.74
C THR A 86 -15.84 55.80 88.96
N LYS A 87 -15.80 54.66 89.66
CA LYS A 87 -15.94 53.31 89.10
C LYS A 87 -17.39 52.94 88.91
N ALA A 88 -18.22 53.22 89.91
CA ALA A 88 -19.66 53.02 89.83
C ALA A 88 -20.41 53.90 90.84
N LYS A 89 -21.68 54.16 90.55
CA LYS A 89 -22.58 54.88 91.46
C LYS A 89 -24.00 54.36 91.31
N GLY A 90 -24.68 54.13 92.42
CA GLY A 90 -26.09 53.75 92.41
C GLY A 90 -26.67 53.59 93.81
N GLN A 91 -27.98 53.34 93.88
CA GLN A 91 -28.69 53.23 95.16
C GLN A 91 -28.79 51.76 95.60
N PHE A 92 -28.59 51.55 96.91
CA PHE A 92 -29.01 50.32 97.59
C PHE A 92 -30.27 50.61 98.43
N VAL A 93 -31.12 49.59 98.57
CA VAL A 93 -32.26 49.58 99.48
C VAL A 93 -32.21 48.26 100.25
N ARG A 94 -31.88 48.32 101.54
CA ARG A 94 -31.76 47.15 102.43
C ARG A 94 -30.86 46.03 101.87
N GLY A 95 -29.73 46.41 101.26
CA GLY A 95 -28.76 45.46 100.71
C GLY A 95 -27.91 44.79 101.80
N ASP A 96 -27.73 43.48 101.72
CA ASP A 96 -26.92 42.68 102.67
C ASP A 96 -25.42 42.64 102.31
N GLY A 97 -25.00 43.40 101.30
CA GLY A 97 -23.62 43.37 100.79
C GLY A 97 -23.26 42.11 100.01
N GLY A 98 -24.21 41.19 99.78
CA GLY A 98 -24.01 39.92 99.11
C GLY A 98 -24.05 39.98 97.57
N ASN A 99 -23.78 38.83 96.95
CA ASN A 99 -23.71 38.65 95.49
C ASN A 99 -22.73 39.66 94.84
N ILE A 100 -21.48 39.64 95.29
CA ILE A 100 -20.44 40.54 94.80
C ILE A 100 -20.15 40.24 93.32
N HIS A 101 -20.23 41.26 92.48
CA HIS A 101 -19.94 41.11 91.05
C HIS A 101 -18.44 40.86 90.82
N GLU A 102 -18.08 39.66 90.36
CA GLU A 102 -16.70 39.16 90.25
C GLU A 102 -15.71 40.11 89.55
N ALA A 103 -16.16 40.91 88.58
CA ALA A 103 -15.26 41.81 87.84
C ALA A 103 -15.18 43.23 88.41
N SER A 104 -16.10 43.63 89.30
CA SER A 104 -16.13 44.99 89.84
C SER A 104 -15.97 45.05 91.36
N ASP A 105 -16.08 43.92 92.05
CA ASP A 105 -16.08 43.81 93.52
C ASP A 105 -17.19 44.63 94.19
N ILE A 106 -18.29 44.87 93.46
CA ILE A 106 -19.42 45.65 93.97
C ILE A 106 -20.59 44.71 94.27
N PRO A 107 -21.16 44.74 95.49
CA PRO A 107 -22.37 44.01 95.84
C PRO A 107 -23.52 44.24 94.87
N GLN A 108 -24.32 43.20 94.60
CA GLN A 108 -25.51 43.28 93.73
C GLN A 108 -26.82 43.21 94.51
N ASN A 109 -26.83 42.55 95.67
CA ASN A 109 -28.02 42.42 96.48
C ASN A 109 -28.48 43.79 96.99
N GLY A 110 -29.79 44.06 96.86
CA GLY A 110 -30.39 45.33 97.27
C GLY A 110 -30.16 46.50 96.33
N ARG A 111 -29.54 46.32 95.15
CA ARG A 111 -29.44 47.38 94.14
C ARG A 111 -30.84 47.82 93.69
N ASN A 112 -31.07 49.12 93.68
CA ASN A 112 -32.33 49.72 93.25
C ASN A 112 -32.06 51.03 92.51
N GLY A 113 -32.97 51.43 91.64
CA GLY A 113 -32.84 52.63 90.83
C GLY A 113 -31.67 52.59 89.85
N GLU A 114 -31.15 53.77 89.53
CA GLU A 114 -30.12 53.94 88.51
C GLU A 114 -28.73 53.58 89.02
N TRP A 115 -28.05 52.72 88.26
CA TRP A 115 -26.66 52.33 88.47
C TRP A 115 -25.84 52.69 87.23
N ILE A 116 -24.86 53.56 87.39
CA ILE A 116 -23.92 53.94 86.33
C ILE A 116 -22.55 53.34 86.67
N ILE A 117 -21.93 52.70 85.68
CA ILE A 117 -20.61 52.08 85.76
C ILE A 117 -19.73 52.69 84.68
N TYR A 118 -18.50 53.06 85.03
CA TYR A 118 -17.54 53.68 84.12
C TYR A 118 -16.35 52.76 83.87
N TYR A 119 -15.73 52.89 82.70
CA TYR A 119 -14.40 52.35 82.44
C TYR A 119 -13.33 53.18 83.18
N PRO A 120 -12.11 52.67 83.39
CA PRO A 120 -11.01 53.43 83.99
C PRO A 120 -10.69 54.75 83.25
N ASN A 121 -10.96 54.83 81.95
CA ASN A 121 -10.78 56.06 81.15
C ASN A 121 -11.87 57.13 81.39
N GLY A 122 -12.86 56.88 82.25
CA GLY A 122 -13.97 57.77 82.55
C GLY A 122 -15.15 57.71 81.58
N ASN A 123 -15.04 56.97 80.46
CA ASN A 123 -16.20 56.72 79.60
C ASN A 123 -17.21 55.82 80.31
N MET A 124 -18.49 56.03 80.03
CA MET A 124 -19.54 55.15 80.54
C MET A 124 -19.32 53.74 79.99
N ASN A 125 -19.37 52.73 80.84
CA ASN A 125 -19.32 51.32 80.47
C ASN A 125 -20.74 50.75 80.40
N ALA A 126 -21.51 51.01 81.45
CA ALA A 126 -22.88 50.55 81.53
C ALA A 126 -23.75 51.51 82.34
N LYS A 127 -25.04 51.51 82.00
CA LYS A 127 -26.10 52.18 82.73
C LYS A 127 -27.26 51.21 82.86
N TYR A 128 -27.59 50.90 84.09
CA TYR A 128 -28.57 49.89 84.47
C TYR A 128 -29.64 50.53 85.34
N GLN A 129 -30.89 50.13 85.13
CA GLN A 129 -32.02 50.48 85.99
C GLN A 129 -32.46 49.21 86.71
N TYR A 130 -32.56 49.27 88.04
CA TYR A 130 -32.98 48.15 88.88
C TYR A 130 -34.26 48.48 89.62
N ILE A 131 -35.21 47.54 89.70
CA ILE A 131 -36.35 47.60 90.62
C ILE A 131 -36.33 46.33 91.47
N ASN A 132 -36.21 46.49 92.79
CA ASN A 132 -36.13 45.39 93.76
C ASN A 132 -35.04 44.34 93.42
N GLY A 133 -33.88 44.79 92.91
CA GLY A 133 -32.75 43.92 92.57
C GLY A 133 -32.80 43.26 91.18
N ALA A 134 -33.91 43.36 90.44
CA ALA A 134 -34.01 42.88 89.05
C ALA A 134 -33.80 44.02 88.04
N PHE A 135 -33.23 43.73 86.87
CA PHE A 135 -33.18 44.69 85.76
C PHE A 135 -34.59 45.03 85.31
N ASP A 136 -34.93 46.32 85.25
CA ASP A 136 -36.23 46.78 84.77
C ASP A 136 -36.04 48.09 84.00
N GLN A 137 -36.85 48.33 82.97
CA GLN A 137 -36.70 49.41 81.99
C GLN A 137 -35.54 49.24 81.00
N VAL A 138 -34.45 50.02 81.10
CA VAL A 138 -33.43 50.10 80.04
C VAL A 138 -32.06 49.68 80.54
N LYS A 139 -31.45 48.72 79.84
CA LYS A 139 -30.06 48.29 79.98
C LYS A 139 -29.24 48.87 78.82
N LEU A 140 -28.31 49.77 79.14
CA LEU A 140 -27.41 50.40 78.18
C LEU A 140 -25.97 50.00 78.47
N GLU A 141 -25.23 49.68 77.42
CA GLU A 141 -23.81 49.38 77.47
C GLU A 141 -23.08 50.13 76.36
N TRP A 142 -21.82 50.49 76.60
CA TRP A 142 -20.96 51.19 75.68
C TRP A 142 -19.64 50.43 75.49
N HIS A 143 -19.05 50.60 74.32
CA HIS A 143 -17.69 50.14 74.03
C HIS A 143 -16.67 51.03 74.75
N TYR A 144 -15.44 50.54 74.93
CA TYR A 144 -14.38 51.29 75.61
C TYR A 144 -14.10 52.68 74.99
N ASN A 145 -14.36 52.82 73.69
CA ASN A 145 -14.22 54.06 72.92
C ASN A 145 -15.38 55.07 73.08
N GLY A 146 -16.40 54.74 73.89
CA GLY A 146 -17.54 55.62 74.16
C GLY A 146 -18.71 55.49 73.17
N ASN A 147 -18.59 54.70 72.11
CA ASN A 147 -19.74 54.39 71.25
C ASN A 147 -20.70 53.44 71.95
N LYS A 148 -22.00 53.62 71.72
CA LYS A 148 -23.02 52.70 72.23
C LYS A 148 -22.73 51.28 71.75
N LYS A 149 -22.88 50.27 72.61
CA LYS A 149 -22.60 48.86 72.32
C LYS A 149 -23.90 48.07 72.26
N THR A 150 -24.74 48.25 73.28
CA THR A 150 -26.00 47.52 73.41
C THR A 150 -27.06 48.41 74.06
N GLU A 151 -28.29 48.27 73.59
CA GLU A 151 -29.49 48.76 74.25
C GLU A 151 -30.49 47.60 74.30
N MET A 152 -31.03 47.33 75.49
CA MET A 152 -32.04 46.32 75.72
C MET A 152 -33.09 46.86 76.67
N HIS A 153 -34.35 46.56 76.38
CA HIS A 153 -35.48 46.93 77.21
C HIS A 153 -36.01 45.70 77.95
N TYR A 154 -36.35 45.89 79.22
CA TYR A 154 -36.87 44.88 80.14
C TYR A 154 -38.14 45.41 80.79
N VAL A 155 -39.12 44.52 80.99
CA VAL A 155 -40.32 44.75 81.80
C VAL A 155 -40.40 43.60 82.81
N GLU A 156 -40.36 43.93 84.10
CA GLU A 156 -40.39 42.94 85.21
C GLU A 156 -39.31 41.84 85.08
N GLY A 157 -38.10 42.22 84.63
CA GLY A 157 -36.99 41.29 84.46
C GLY A 157 -37.02 40.45 83.17
N THR A 158 -38.06 40.56 82.34
CA THR A 158 -38.16 39.87 81.04
C THR A 158 -37.81 40.84 79.90
N LEU A 159 -37.04 40.40 78.91
CA LEU A 159 -36.75 41.20 77.69
C LEU A 159 -38.07 41.52 76.96
N ASP A 160 -38.46 42.78 76.95
CA ASP A 160 -39.67 43.27 76.33
C ASP A 160 -39.42 44.71 75.83
N GLY A 161 -39.50 44.90 74.51
CA GLY A 161 -39.08 46.12 73.82
C GLY A 161 -37.85 45.93 72.92
N PRO A 162 -37.29 47.03 72.39
CA PRO A 162 -36.25 46.98 71.39
C PRO A 162 -34.91 46.50 71.94
N ARG A 163 -34.19 45.73 71.12
CA ARG A 163 -32.79 45.35 71.31
C ARG A 163 -31.97 45.81 70.12
N MET A 164 -31.03 46.69 70.39
CA MET A 164 -30.08 47.18 69.40
C MET A 164 -28.65 46.87 69.82
N GLU A 165 -27.82 46.49 68.86
CA GLU A 165 -26.36 46.37 69.05
C GLU A 165 -25.65 47.19 67.99
N TRP A 166 -24.48 47.73 68.35
CA TRP A 166 -23.60 48.45 67.44
C TRP A 166 -22.18 47.87 67.48
N TYR A 167 -21.48 47.95 66.36
CA TYR A 167 -20.05 47.67 66.29
C TYR A 167 -19.24 48.80 66.95
N GLU A 168 -17.98 48.54 67.30
CA GLU A 168 -17.09 49.57 67.86
C GLU A 168 -16.94 50.81 66.97
N ASN A 169 -17.09 50.66 65.65
CA ASN A 169 -17.07 51.77 64.68
C ASN A 169 -18.37 52.61 64.65
N GLY A 170 -19.33 52.34 65.54
CA GLY A 170 -20.60 53.05 65.66
C GLY A 170 -21.69 52.62 64.67
N LYS A 171 -21.39 51.75 63.70
CA LYS A 171 -22.42 51.23 62.78
C LYS A 171 -23.32 50.21 63.47
N GLN A 172 -24.60 50.24 63.14
CA GLN A 172 -25.58 49.29 63.66
C GLN A 172 -25.18 47.86 63.27
N LYS A 173 -25.23 46.95 64.22
CA LYS A 173 -24.89 45.52 64.09
C LYS A 173 -26.15 44.68 64.08
N LEU A 174 -27.10 45.03 64.94
CA LEU A 174 -28.35 44.31 65.14
C LEU A 174 -29.46 45.29 65.54
N ASP A 175 -30.66 45.04 65.03
CA ASP A 175 -31.90 45.73 65.40
C ASP A 175 -33.01 44.70 65.52
N TYR A 176 -33.72 44.78 66.64
CA TYR A 176 -34.69 43.78 66.96
C TYR A 176 -35.73 44.18 68.01
N LEU A 177 -36.86 43.48 68.06
CA LEU A 177 -37.92 43.67 69.03
C LEU A 177 -38.24 42.35 69.76
N TYR A 178 -38.30 42.41 71.09
CA TYR A 178 -38.85 41.32 71.91
C TYR A 178 -40.23 41.71 72.44
N VAL A 179 -41.15 40.75 72.50
CA VAL A 179 -42.45 40.88 73.16
C VAL A 179 -42.60 39.68 74.10
N ASN A 180 -42.74 39.92 75.41
CA ASN A 180 -42.78 38.89 76.45
C ASN A 180 -41.62 37.86 76.35
N GLY A 181 -40.39 38.32 76.13
CA GLY A 181 -39.20 37.47 76.05
C GLY A 181 -39.05 36.68 74.74
N LYS A 182 -40.01 36.79 73.81
CA LYS A 182 -39.97 36.11 72.51
C LYS A 182 -39.65 37.07 71.40
N LYS A 183 -39.02 36.52 70.37
CA LYS A 183 -38.73 37.21 69.13
C LYS A 183 -40.04 37.58 68.39
N ASP A 184 -40.38 38.86 68.27
CA ASP A 184 -41.55 39.33 67.54
C ASP A 184 -41.26 40.59 66.69
N GLY A 185 -41.53 40.56 65.38
CA GLY A 185 -41.25 41.66 64.44
C GLY A 185 -40.01 41.49 63.56
N GLU A 186 -39.49 42.62 63.07
CA GLU A 186 -38.34 42.68 62.16
C GLU A 186 -37.01 42.43 62.88
N TRP A 187 -36.20 41.52 62.33
CA TRP A 187 -34.83 41.24 62.75
C TRP A 187 -33.87 41.59 61.62
N ILE A 188 -33.11 42.67 61.84
CA ILE A 188 -32.14 43.15 60.88
C ILE A 188 -30.75 43.03 61.49
N ALA A 189 -29.84 42.42 60.74
CA ALA A 189 -28.44 42.37 61.08
C ALA A 189 -27.62 42.95 59.93
N TRP A 190 -26.52 43.63 60.27
CA TRP A 190 -25.61 44.25 59.29
C TRP A 190 -24.19 43.72 59.45
N TYR A 191 -23.42 43.77 58.37
CA TYR A 191 -21.97 43.62 58.41
C TYR A 191 -21.31 44.88 58.99
N ASN A 192 -20.07 44.77 59.47
CA ASN A 192 -19.30 45.91 60.01
C ASN A 192 -19.07 47.04 59.00
N ASN A 193 -19.22 46.78 57.69
CA ASN A 193 -19.16 47.77 56.62
C ASN A 193 -20.48 48.57 56.46
N GLY A 194 -21.57 48.16 57.10
CA GLY A 194 -22.88 48.81 57.05
C GLY A 194 -23.86 48.19 56.04
N ASN A 195 -23.43 47.23 55.22
CA ASN A 195 -24.35 46.50 54.35
C ASN A 195 -25.24 45.57 55.17
N LYS A 196 -26.52 45.46 54.82
CA LYS A 196 -27.43 44.47 55.43
C LYS A 196 -26.83 43.08 55.24
N LYS A 197 -26.96 42.23 56.25
CA LYS A 197 -26.52 40.83 56.28
C LYS A 197 -27.72 39.90 56.28
N HIS A 198 -28.70 40.22 57.12
CA HIS A 198 -29.94 39.47 57.25
C HIS A 198 -31.11 40.42 57.49
N HIS A 199 -32.27 40.02 57.00
CA HIS A 199 -33.55 40.67 57.26
C HIS A 199 -34.59 39.56 57.37
N TYR A 200 -34.98 39.26 58.61
CA TYR A 200 -35.89 38.20 58.97
C TYR A 200 -37.10 38.79 59.67
N PHE A 201 -38.23 38.09 59.60
CA PHE A 201 -39.43 38.44 60.33
C PHE A 201 -39.81 37.27 61.23
N TYR A 202 -40.16 37.56 62.49
CA TYR A 202 -40.59 36.58 63.50
C TYR A 202 -41.97 36.92 64.06
N ASP A 203 -42.86 35.95 64.21
CA ASP A 203 -44.08 36.02 65.03
C ASP A 203 -43.86 35.05 66.19
N ARG A 204 -43.56 35.60 67.38
CA ARG A 204 -43.30 34.84 68.63
C ARG A 204 -42.37 33.64 68.42
N ASP A 205 -41.12 33.92 68.05
CA ASP A 205 -40.01 33.02 67.71
C ASP A 205 -40.17 32.21 66.41
N LYS A 206 -41.30 32.29 65.71
CA LYS A 206 -41.51 31.57 64.45
C LYS A 206 -41.22 32.47 63.26
N GLU A 207 -40.34 32.01 62.38
CA GLU A 207 -40.06 32.68 61.12
C GLU A 207 -41.33 32.79 60.25
N PHE A 208 -41.64 34.00 59.79
CA PHE A 208 -42.74 34.29 58.88
C PHE A 208 -42.33 35.29 57.80
N GLN A 209 -43.15 35.49 56.76
CA GLN A 209 -42.90 36.41 55.64
C GLN A 209 -41.59 36.16 54.87
N THR A 210 -41.21 37.10 54.01
CA THR A 210 -40.04 37.02 53.14
C THR A 210 -38.77 37.35 53.91
N HIS A 211 -37.87 36.37 53.99
CA HIS A 211 -36.54 36.53 54.55
C HIS A 211 -35.54 36.85 53.46
N LYS A 212 -34.64 37.80 53.72
CA LYS A 212 -33.55 38.18 52.83
C LYS A 212 -32.19 38.03 53.51
N VAL A 213 -31.24 37.52 52.76
CA VAL A 213 -29.83 37.38 53.16
C VAL A 213 -28.98 37.99 52.08
N TRP A 214 -27.93 38.71 52.47
CA TRP A 214 -27.01 39.38 51.56
C TRP A 214 -25.57 38.90 51.76
N TRP A 215 -24.80 38.95 50.69
CA TRP A 215 -23.34 38.88 50.72
C TRP A 215 -22.73 40.16 51.31
N SER A 216 -21.48 40.12 51.77
CA SER A 216 -20.81 41.30 52.36
C SER A 216 -20.66 42.46 51.35
N ASN A 217 -20.66 42.16 50.05
CA ASN A 217 -20.64 43.11 48.94
C ASN A 217 -21.99 43.84 48.69
N GLY A 218 -23.08 43.44 49.38
CA GLY A 218 -24.40 44.05 49.25
C GLY A 218 -25.33 43.38 48.23
N ASN A 219 -24.88 42.38 47.48
CA ASN A 219 -25.75 41.58 46.61
C ASN A 219 -26.61 40.62 47.44
N ILE A 220 -27.85 40.39 47.01
CA ILE A 220 -28.73 39.40 47.65
C ILE A 220 -28.12 38.01 47.45
N LYS A 221 -28.04 37.21 48.51
CA LYS A 221 -27.60 35.82 48.53
C LYS A 221 -28.77 34.86 48.41
N SER A 222 -29.85 35.14 49.15
CA SER A 222 -31.08 34.38 49.10
C SER A 222 -32.28 35.20 49.57
N GLU A 223 -33.43 34.89 48.99
CA GLU A 223 -34.72 35.46 49.31
C GLU A 223 -35.74 34.34 49.32
N GLY A 224 -36.57 34.27 50.35
CA GLY A 224 -37.66 33.29 50.35
C GLY A 224 -38.63 33.43 51.50
N ASN A 225 -39.80 32.85 51.30
CA ASN A 225 -40.95 33.01 52.18
C ASN A 225 -40.97 31.94 53.27
N PHE A 226 -41.33 32.34 54.49
CA PHE A 226 -41.50 31.45 55.63
C PHE A 226 -42.92 31.55 56.19
N LYS A 227 -43.46 30.41 56.64
CA LYS A 227 -44.75 30.32 57.33
C LYS A 227 -44.61 29.38 58.52
N GLY A 228 -44.69 29.94 59.74
CA GLY A 228 -44.63 29.17 60.98
C GLY A 228 -43.31 28.41 61.17
N GLY A 229 -42.17 29.00 60.79
CA GLY A 229 -40.84 28.40 60.91
C GLY A 229 -40.44 27.45 59.77
N ARG A 230 -41.25 27.33 58.71
CA ARG A 230 -40.97 26.46 57.55
C ARG A 230 -40.91 27.28 56.26
N LYS A 231 -39.99 26.91 55.36
CA LYS A 231 -39.93 27.46 54.00
C LYS A 231 -41.24 27.15 53.27
N ASP A 232 -41.94 28.18 52.82
CA ASP A 232 -43.25 28.07 52.17
C ASP A 232 -43.46 29.26 51.22
N GLY A 233 -43.54 28.99 49.92
CA GLY A 233 -43.59 30.00 48.85
C GLY A 233 -42.34 30.01 47.97
N GLN A 234 -42.16 31.10 47.23
CA GLN A 234 -41.06 31.24 46.27
C GLN A 234 -39.73 31.46 46.99
N PHE A 235 -38.68 30.80 46.49
CA PHE A 235 -37.29 30.96 46.90
C PHE A 235 -36.42 31.24 45.69
N ILE A 236 -35.51 32.19 45.85
CA ILE A 236 -34.48 32.53 44.86
C ILE A 236 -33.14 32.59 45.59
N PHE A 237 -32.12 32.04 44.96
CA PHE A 237 -30.74 32.07 45.41
C PHE A 237 -29.89 32.66 44.30
N TRP A 238 -28.89 33.44 44.66
CA TRP A 238 -27.99 34.11 43.73
C TRP A 238 -26.53 33.75 44.03
N TYR A 239 -25.70 33.82 42.99
CA TYR A 239 -24.24 33.85 43.12
C TYR A 239 -23.77 35.20 43.70
N GLU A 240 -22.53 35.28 44.15
CA GLU A 240 -21.96 36.51 44.71
C GLU A 240 -21.88 37.66 43.68
N ASN A 241 -21.85 37.32 42.38
CA ASN A 241 -21.91 38.26 41.25
C ASN A 241 -23.32 38.83 40.97
N GLY A 242 -24.34 38.43 41.74
CA GLY A 242 -25.71 38.92 41.60
C GLY A 242 -26.55 38.22 40.52
N LYS A 243 -26.02 37.22 39.80
CA LYS A 243 -26.81 36.36 38.89
C LYS A 243 -27.55 35.30 39.68
N LYS A 244 -28.76 34.94 39.22
CA LYS A 244 -29.53 33.84 39.84
C LYS A 244 -28.71 32.56 39.76
N ARG A 245 -28.74 31.76 40.82
CA ARG A 245 -28.13 30.43 40.93
C ARG A 245 -29.19 29.34 40.82
N MET A 246 -30.29 29.51 41.55
CA MET A 246 -31.44 28.63 41.47
C MET A 246 -32.71 29.30 42.00
N GLU A 247 -33.86 28.91 41.46
CA GLU A 247 -35.16 29.36 41.97
C GLU A 247 -36.23 28.27 41.87
N GLY A 248 -37.23 28.37 42.75
CA GLY A 248 -38.41 27.53 42.72
C GLY A 248 -39.28 27.72 43.96
N VAL A 249 -40.22 26.81 44.17
CA VAL A 249 -41.24 26.92 45.23
C VAL A 249 -41.00 25.86 46.29
N TYR A 250 -41.14 26.26 47.56
CA TYR A 250 -41.29 25.35 48.69
C TYR A 250 -42.75 25.33 49.14
N GLN A 251 -43.22 24.18 49.62
CA GLN A 251 -44.48 24.05 50.34
C GLN A 251 -44.22 23.20 51.58
N ASN A 252 -44.44 23.74 52.78
CA ASN A 252 -44.14 23.08 54.06
C ASN A 252 -42.73 22.47 54.12
N ALA A 253 -41.70 23.23 53.76
CA ALA A 253 -40.29 22.83 53.68
C ALA A 253 -39.94 21.75 52.63
N LYS A 254 -40.92 21.27 51.84
CA LYS A 254 -40.69 20.38 50.69
C LYS A 254 -40.57 21.20 49.42
N ILE A 255 -39.67 20.78 48.55
CA ILE A 255 -39.51 21.42 47.24
C ILE A 255 -40.68 20.99 46.34
N VAL A 256 -41.40 21.92 45.74
CA VAL A 256 -42.52 21.63 44.82
C VAL A 256 -42.35 22.33 43.48
N GLY A 257 -42.89 21.73 42.43
CA GLY A 257 -42.78 22.25 41.06
C GLY A 257 -41.40 22.08 40.43
N LEU A 258 -41.19 22.78 39.30
CA LEU A 258 -39.92 22.79 38.58
C LEU A 258 -38.97 23.81 39.20
N TRP A 259 -37.78 23.35 39.54
CA TRP A 259 -36.67 24.19 39.98
C TRP A 259 -35.77 24.50 38.81
N THR A 260 -35.51 25.79 38.60
CA THR A 260 -34.58 26.26 37.56
C THR A 260 -33.22 26.48 38.19
N TYR A 261 -32.19 25.92 37.57
CA TYR A 261 -30.79 26.08 37.96
C TYR A 261 -30.06 26.84 36.86
N TYR A 262 -29.20 27.77 37.25
CA TYR A 262 -28.49 28.67 36.36
C TYR A 262 -26.97 28.48 36.49
N ASN A 263 -26.26 28.72 35.40
CA ASN A 263 -24.80 28.87 35.40
C ASN A 263 -24.41 30.25 35.97
N GLU A 264 -23.13 30.47 36.27
CA GLU A 264 -22.65 31.73 36.85
C GLU A 264 -22.82 32.96 35.93
N ASP A 265 -22.92 32.74 34.62
CA ASP A 265 -23.21 33.76 33.61
C ASP A 265 -24.71 34.17 33.56
N GLY A 266 -25.58 33.36 34.19
CA GLY A 266 -27.04 33.53 34.21
C GLY A 266 -27.79 32.71 33.15
N SER A 267 -27.12 31.90 32.32
CA SER A 267 -27.77 30.97 31.41
C SER A 267 -28.47 29.84 32.17
N VAL A 268 -29.60 29.34 31.66
CA VAL A 268 -30.33 28.24 32.29
C VAL A 268 -29.56 26.95 32.05
N ARG A 269 -29.09 26.32 33.13
CA ARG A 269 -28.38 25.04 33.08
C ARG A 269 -29.33 23.87 32.96
N LYS A 270 -30.32 23.79 33.86
CA LYS A 270 -31.28 22.68 33.91
C LYS A 270 -32.56 23.06 34.65
N LYS A 271 -33.65 22.36 34.33
CA LYS A 271 -34.91 22.40 35.09
C LYS A 271 -35.23 21.00 35.62
N LEU A 272 -35.53 20.90 36.91
CA LEU A 272 -35.74 19.61 37.60
C LEU A 272 -36.88 19.70 38.60
N ASN A 273 -37.75 18.69 38.64
CA ASN A 273 -38.67 18.48 39.77
C ASN A 273 -38.11 17.39 40.72
N PRO A 274 -37.56 17.75 41.89
CA PRO A 274 -36.82 16.81 42.74
C PRO A 274 -37.69 15.82 43.56
N TYR A 275 -39.01 16.03 43.66
CA TYR A 275 -39.89 15.16 44.44
C TYR A 275 -40.84 14.29 43.59
N THR A 276 -41.30 14.77 42.43
CA THR A 276 -42.12 13.93 41.54
C THR A 276 -41.32 13.24 40.45
N GLY A 277 -40.07 13.64 40.20
CA GLY A 277 -39.20 12.97 39.23
C GLY A 277 -39.73 12.94 37.79
N ASN A 278 -40.85 13.61 37.50
CA ASN A 278 -41.56 13.35 36.26
C ASN A 278 -41.02 14.16 35.09
N VAL A 279 -40.23 15.23 35.30
CA VAL A 279 -39.71 16.02 34.19
C VAL A 279 -38.31 16.51 34.54
N TYR A 280 -37.38 16.22 33.64
CA TYR A 280 -36.01 16.72 33.62
C TYR A 280 -35.75 17.32 32.25
N VAL A 281 -35.18 18.52 32.22
CA VAL A 281 -34.76 19.19 31.00
C VAL A 281 -33.34 19.71 31.21
N ASP A 282 -32.45 19.32 30.32
CA ASP A 282 -31.08 19.84 30.23
C ASP A 282 -30.97 20.73 29.00
N TYR A 283 -30.11 21.75 29.06
CA TYR A 283 -29.95 22.73 28.00
C TYR A 283 -28.49 22.77 27.49
N TYR A 284 -28.32 23.14 26.23
CA TYR A 284 -27.03 23.57 25.69
C TYR A 284 -26.72 25.01 26.14
N ASP A 285 -25.46 25.42 26.03
CA ASP A 285 -25.02 26.78 26.38
C ASP A 285 -25.74 27.87 25.56
N ASN A 286 -26.21 27.53 24.36
CA ASN A 286 -27.01 28.41 23.51
C ASN A 286 -28.51 28.51 23.91
N GLY A 287 -28.92 27.83 24.98
CA GLY A 287 -30.29 27.85 25.50
C GLY A 287 -31.27 26.87 24.84
N ASN A 288 -30.88 26.15 23.78
CA ASN A 288 -31.70 25.09 23.21
C ASN A 288 -31.73 23.87 24.13
N LYS A 289 -32.86 23.15 24.17
CA LYS A 289 -32.95 21.90 24.93
C LYS A 289 -31.90 20.92 24.39
N LYS A 290 -31.22 20.22 25.28
CA LYS A 290 -30.28 19.14 24.96
C LYS A 290 -30.94 17.77 25.12
N MET A 291 -31.72 17.62 26.17
CA MET A 291 -32.54 16.43 26.41
C MET A 291 -33.69 16.75 27.36
N GLU A 292 -34.78 16.01 27.21
CA GLU A 292 -35.88 16.00 28.16
C GLU A 292 -36.48 14.61 28.35
N GLY A 293 -37.00 14.35 29.54
CA GLY A 293 -37.67 13.10 29.87
C GLY A 293 -37.94 12.95 31.35
N ASN A 294 -38.36 11.76 31.78
CA ASN A 294 -38.79 11.52 33.16
C ASN A 294 -37.70 10.77 33.94
N TYR A 295 -37.37 11.22 35.15
CA TYR A 295 -36.42 10.61 36.09
C TYR A 295 -37.13 10.09 37.34
N LYS A 296 -37.41 8.79 37.40
CA LYS A 296 -37.99 8.17 38.59
C LYS A 296 -36.88 7.54 39.45
N ASN A 297 -36.75 7.94 40.71
CA ASN A 297 -35.74 7.43 41.66
C ASN A 297 -34.28 7.53 41.13
N LYS A 298 -33.92 8.67 40.51
CA LYS A 298 -32.61 8.89 39.86
C LYS A 298 -32.33 7.99 38.65
N LEU A 299 -33.32 7.27 38.13
CA LEU A 299 -33.21 6.45 36.91
C LEU A 299 -34.10 7.01 35.79
N MET A 300 -33.62 6.91 34.57
CA MET A 300 -34.34 7.30 33.35
C MET A 300 -35.55 6.37 33.16
N ASN A 301 -36.74 6.96 33.06
CA ASN A 301 -37.98 6.21 32.92
C ASN A 301 -38.94 6.89 31.93
N GLY A 302 -39.77 6.13 31.23
CA GLY A 302 -40.74 6.67 30.27
C GLY A 302 -40.09 7.24 29.00
N MET A 303 -40.78 8.18 28.35
CA MET A 303 -40.34 8.81 27.11
C MET A 303 -39.19 9.79 27.36
N TRP A 304 -38.21 9.76 26.48
CA TRP A 304 -37.05 10.63 26.45
C TRP A 304 -36.84 11.18 25.04
N THR A 305 -36.51 12.46 24.94
CA THR A 305 -36.19 13.16 23.71
C THR A 305 -34.82 13.83 23.85
N TYR A 306 -33.98 13.68 22.86
CA TYR A 306 -32.66 14.28 22.75
C TYR A 306 -32.65 15.21 21.54
N TYR A 307 -31.88 16.28 21.61
CA TYR A 307 -31.83 17.30 20.58
C TYR A 307 -30.38 17.58 20.16
N TYR A 308 -30.21 18.10 18.96
CA TYR A 308 -28.97 18.72 18.49
C TYR A 308 -28.85 20.15 19.04
N PRO A 309 -27.64 20.77 19.00
CA PRO A 309 -27.46 22.15 19.46
C PRO A 309 -28.37 23.17 18.75
N ASP A 310 -28.78 22.92 17.51
CA ASP A 310 -29.71 23.75 16.73
C ASP A 310 -31.20 23.57 17.13
N GLY A 311 -31.50 22.61 18.01
CA GLY A 311 -32.85 22.30 18.48
C GLY A 311 -33.57 21.20 17.68
N VAL A 312 -32.98 20.67 16.61
CA VAL A 312 -33.57 19.54 15.86
C VAL A 312 -33.57 18.29 16.75
N THR A 313 -34.66 17.51 16.71
CA THR A 313 -34.73 16.26 17.49
C THR A 313 -33.67 15.29 16.98
N LYS A 314 -32.76 14.88 17.86
CA LYS A 314 -31.67 13.93 17.59
C LYS A 314 -32.12 12.48 17.78
N ALA A 315 -32.88 12.22 18.84
CA ALA A 315 -33.43 10.91 19.10
C ALA A 315 -34.63 10.99 20.05
N LYS A 316 -35.51 10.00 19.98
CA LYS A 316 -36.56 9.81 20.98
C LYS A 316 -36.85 8.33 21.19
N GLY A 317 -37.17 7.96 22.42
CA GLY A 317 -37.52 6.58 22.76
C GLY A 317 -37.81 6.42 24.25
N ARG A 318 -37.99 5.17 24.70
CA ARG A 318 -38.37 4.87 26.08
C ARG A 318 -37.24 4.23 26.86
N PHE A 319 -37.14 4.63 28.14
CA PHE A 319 -36.29 3.97 29.14
C PHE A 319 -37.12 3.31 30.24
N LEU A 320 -36.71 2.13 30.68
CA LEU A 320 -37.23 1.44 31.85
C LEU A 320 -36.07 1.23 32.82
N ARG A 321 -36.04 2.03 33.90
CA ARG A 321 -35.00 2.00 34.95
C ARG A 321 -33.57 2.15 34.38
N GLY A 322 -33.38 3.01 33.38
CA GLY A 322 -32.06 3.28 32.78
C GLY A 322 -31.16 4.04 33.75
N ASP A 323 -29.93 3.58 33.92
CA ASP A 323 -28.91 4.21 34.80
C ASP A 323 -28.12 5.33 34.11
N GLY A 324 -28.38 5.58 32.83
CA GLY A 324 -27.61 6.53 32.01
C GLY A 324 -26.27 5.97 31.50
N GLY A 325 -25.97 4.70 31.75
CA GLY A 325 -24.75 4.02 31.37
C GLY A 325 -24.75 3.48 29.93
N ASN A 326 -23.59 2.95 29.53
CA ASN A 326 -23.30 2.46 28.17
C ASN A 326 -23.69 3.49 27.10
N VAL A 327 -23.09 4.68 27.19
CA VAL A 327 -23.38 5.79 26.28
C VAL A 327 -22.79 5.46 24.91
N HIS A 328 -23.63 5.44 23.88
CA HIS A 328 -23.19 5.17 22.51
C HIS A 328 -22.20 6.25 22.04
N GLU A 329 -20.96 5.87 21.74
CA GLU A 329 -19.83 6.79 21.47
C GLU A 329 -20.16 7.87 20.44
N LEU A 330 -20.79 7.50 19.32
CA LEU A 330 -21.11 8.46 18.25
C LEU A 330 -22.34 9.33 18.53
N SER A 331 -23.30 8.86 19.33
CA SER A 331 -24.57 9.57 19.52
C SER A 331 -24.67 10.27 20.86
N GLY A 332 -23.86 9.89 21.85
CA GLY A 332 -23.89 10.44 23.20
C GLY A 332 -25.15 10.05 23.98
N ILE A 333 -25.91 9.04 23.51
CA ILE A 333 -27.18 8.63 24.11
C ILE A 333 -26.98 7.33 24.90
N PRO A 334 -27.39 7.26 26.19
CA PRO A 334 -27.37 6.04 26.99
C PRO A 334 -28.09 4.87 26.34
N GLN A 335 -27.55 3.66 26.45
CA GLN A 335 -28.17 2.43 25.94
C GLN A 335 -28.83 1.59 27.03
N ASN A 336 -28.34 1.67 28.27
CA ASN A 336 -28.86 0.89 29.37
C ASN A 336 -30.33 1.25 29.67
N GLY A 337 -31.18 0.21 29.72
CA GLY A 337 -32.60 0.36 30.04
C GLY A 337 -33.48 0.84 28.87
N ARG A 338 -32.97 0.92 27.63
CA ARG A 338 -33.82 1.18 26.46
C ARG A 338 -34.84 0.06 26.28
N TYR A 339 -36.11 0.41 26.04
CA TYR A 339 -37.16 -0.55 25.69
C TYR A 339 -38.13 0.06 24.68
N GLY A 340 -38.86 -0.78 23.94
CA GLY A 340 -39.81 -0.35 22.93
C GLY A 340 -39.16 0.34 21.73
N ASP A 341 -39.90 1.23 21.09
CA ASP A 341 -39.46 1.92 19.88
C ASP A 341 -38.52 3.08 20.19
N TRP A 342 -37.41 3.12 19.45
CA TRP A 342 -36.45 4.20 19.45
C TRP A 342 -36.26 4.72 18.03
N THR A 343 -36.40 6.02 17.85
CA THR A 343 -36.14 6.70 16.57
C THR A 343 -34.95 7.64 16.73
N ILE A 344 -33.98 7.54 15.83
CA ILE A 344 -32.82 8.42 15.73
C ILE A 344 -32.94 9.20 14.42
N TYR A 345 -32.54 10.46 14.44
CA TYR A 345 -32.65 11.39 13.31
C TYR A 345 -31.27 11.92 12.93
N TYR A 346 -31.12 12.40 11.70
CA TYR A 346 -30.00 13.22 11.25
C TYR A 346 -30.17 14.68 11.71
N PRO A 347 -29.10 15.51 11.67
CA PRO A 347 -29.22 16.96 11.91
C PRO A 347 -30.20 17.67 10.97
N SER A 348 -30.42 17.12 9.76
CA SER A 348 -31.45 17.58 8.80
C SER A 348 -32.89 17.40 9.30
N GLY A 349 -33.12 16.55 10.31
CA GLY A 349 -34.43 16.12 10.77
C GLY A 349 -34.96 14.84 10.13
N ASN A 350 -34.28 14.29 9.11
CA ASN A 350 -34.68 13.03 8.49
C ASN A 350 -34.40 11.84 9.42
N VAL A 351 -35.20 10.78 9.32
CA VAL A 351 -35.02 9.58 10.13
C VAL A 351 -33.71 8.89 9.71
N ASN A 352 -32.84 8.61 10.67
CA ASN A 352 -31.60 7.86 10.48
C ASN A 352 -31.82 6.39 10.80
N ALA A 353 -32.45 6.09 11.95
CA ALA A 353 -32.66 4.72 12.39
C ALA A 353 -33.91 4.55 13.24
N LYS A 354 -34.51 3.36 13.17
CA LYS A 354 -35.57 2.88 14.05
C LYS A 354 -35.17 1.53 14.62
N TYR A 355 -35.24 1.44 15.94
CA TYR A 355 -34.88 0.24 16.71
C TYR A 355 -36.04 -0.18 17.60
N GLN A 356 -36.30 -1.49 17.68
CA GLN A 356 -37.29 -2.06 18.58
C GLN A 356 -36.64 -2.99 19.61
N TYR A 357 -36.68 -2.56 20.88
CA TYR A 357 -36.09 -3.28 22.01
C TYR A 357 -37.17 -3.99 22.83
N ASP A 358 -36.90 -5.22 23.29
CA ASP A 358 -37.71 -5.87 24.32
C ASP A 358 -37.50 -5.25 25.71
N VAL A 359 -38.24 -5.78 26.70
CA VAL A 359 -38.16 -5.36 28.11
C VAL A 359 -36.80 -5.65 28.76
N LYS A 360 -35.94 -6.47 28.14
CA LYS A 360 -34.57 -6.79 28.59
C LYS A 360 -33.51 -5.99 27.81
N GLY A 361 -33.92 -5.08 26.91
CA GLY A 361 -33.01 -4.25 26.12
C GLY A 361 -32.39 -4.97 24.92
N LYS A 362 -32.91 -6.13 24.49
CA LYS A 362 -32.46 -6.85 23.28
C LYS A 362 -33.34 -6.53 22.08
N PHE A 363 -32.78 -6.60 20.87
CA PHE A 363 -33.57 -6.49 19.64
C PHE A 363 -34.57 -7.64 19.53
N ASN A 364 -35.87 -7.34 19.37
CA ASN A 364 -36.91 -8.38 19.37
C ASN A 364 -37.82 -8.37 18.14
N GLN A 365 -37.72 -7.37 17.25
CA GLN A 365 -38.56 -7.34 16.05
C GLN A 365 -37.78 -6.82 14.82
N GLY A 366 -37.33 -5.56 14.81
CA GLY A 366 -36.65 -5.01 13.64
C GLY A 366 -35.65 -3.89 13.93
N ARG A 367 -34.63 -3.82 13.05
CA ARG A 367 -33.71 -2.69 12.87
C ARG A 367 -33.91 -2.16 11.46
N GLN A 368 -34.26 -0.89 11.35
CA GLN A 368 -34.37 -0.18 10.08
C GLN A 368 -33.48 1.06 10.12
N GLU A 369 -32.74 1.29 9.04
CA GLU A 369 -31.87 2.47 8.86
C GLU A 369 -32.14 3.10 7.50
N TRP A 370 -31.93 4.40 7.41
CA TRP A 370 -32.11 5.20 6.21
C TRP A 370 -30.91 6.12 6.01
N TYR A 371 -30.67 6.51 4.77
CA TYR A 371 -29.78 7.63 4.42
C TYR A 371 -30.47 8.96 4.70
N ASP A 372 -29.68 10.04 4.77
CA ASP A 372 -30.22 11.38 5.03
C ASP A 372 -31.17 11.86 3.92
N ASN A 373 -31.05 11.33 2.71
CA ASN A 373 -31.98 11.60 1.61
C ASN A 373 -33.33 10.86 1.71
N GLY A 374 -33.53 10.04 2.76
CA GLY A 374 -34.76 9.29 3.03
C GLY A 374 -34.83 7.89 2.40
N ASN A 375 -33.86 7.51 1.57
CA ASN A 375 -33.78 6.14 1.05
C ASN A 375 -33.46 5.15 2.17
N LYS A 376 -34.11 3.98 2.17
CA LYS A 376 -33.75 2.89 3.10
C LYS A 376 -32.28 2.52 2.87
N LYS A 377 -31.60 2.17 3.95
CA LYS A 377 -30.19 1.72 3.97
C LYS A 377 -30.10 0.27 4.39
N ILE A 378 -30.75 -0.10 5.50
CA ILE A 378 -30.77 -1.46 6.03
C ILE A 378 -32.16 -1.75 6.59
N GLU A 379 -32.62 -2.99 6.40
CA GLU A 379 -33.78 -3.57 7.08
C GLU A 379 -33.40 -4.97 7.54
N MET A 380 -33.57 -5.25 8.83
CA MET A 380 -33.14 -6.52 9.42
C MET A 380 -34.07 -6.96 10.55
N HIS A 381 -34.47 -8.23 10.51
CA HIS A 381 -35.34 -8.85 11.51
C HIS A 381 -34.54 -9.65 12.54
N TYR A 382 -35.01 -9.62 13.79
CA TYR A 382 -34.41 -10.34 14.91
C TYR A 382 -35.49 -11.07 15.71
N ALA A 383 -35.22 -12.30 16.11
CA ALA A 383 -35.98 -13.04 17.10
C ALA A 383 -35.10 -13.29 18.34
N ASN A 384 -35.52 -12.83 19.52
CA ASN A 384 -34.79 -13.00 20.80
C ASN A 384 -33.32 -12.53 20.77
N GLY A 385 -33.02 -11.48 20.00
CA GLY A 385 -31.67 -10.93 19.84
C GLY A 385 -30.78 -11.66 18.83
N ILE A 386 -31.30 -12.66 18.11
CA ILE A 386 -30.60 -13.39 17.04
C ILE A 386 -31.20 -13.02 15.68
N PRO A 387 -30.40 -12.81 14.63
CA PRO A 387 -30.92 -12.58 13.27
C PRO A 387 -31.85 -13.72 12.82
N ASP A 388 -33.09 -13.39 12.47
CA ASP A 388 -34.10 -14.36 12.05
C ASP A 388 -35.12 -13.65 11.13
N GLY A 389 -35.24 -14.12 9.88
CA GLY A 389 -35.99 -13.47 8.81
C GLY A 389 -35.13 -12.74 7.77
N PRO A 390 -35.75 -11.93 6.89
CA PRO A 390 -35.06 -11.26 5.79
C PRO A 390 -34.15 -10.12 6.27
N ARG A 391 -33.11 -9.87 5.50
CA ARG A 391 -32.21 -8.73 5.60
C ARG A 391 -32.03 -8.13 4.22
N LEU A 392 -32.30 -6.84 4.12
CA LEU A 392 -32.16 -6.07 2.90
C LEU A 392 -31.21 -4.89 3.15
N GLU A 393 -30.37 -4.62 2.17
CA GLU A 393 -29.44 -3.49 2.16
C GLU A 393 -29.57 -2.77 0.81
N TRP A 394 -29.50 -1.44 0.86
CA TRP A 394 -29.66 -0.56 -0.29
C TRP A 394 -28.54 0.47 -0.29
N SER A 395 -28.17 0.94 -1.47
CA SER A 395 -27.27 2.06 -1.70
C SER A 395 -27.97 3.40 -1.48
N GLU A 396 -27.17 4.47 -1.38
CA GLU A 396 -27.69 5.83 -1.13
C GLU A 396 -28.65 6.32 -2.22
N ASN A 397 -28.50 5.88 -3.47
CA ASN A 397 -29.41 6.19 -4.58
C ASN A 397 -30.73 5.37 -4.56
N GLY A 398 -30.95 4.53 -3.54
CA GLY A 398 -32.18 3.75 -3.36
C GLY A 398 -32.20 2.39 -4.04
N GLN A 399 -31.10 1.98 -4.68
CA GLN A 399 -31.00 0.69 -5.33
C GLN A 399 -30.68 -0.42 -4.32
N LYS A 400 -31.29 -1.61 -4.48
CA LYS A 400 -30.94 -2.77 -3.65
C LYS A 400 -29.50 -3.20 -3.92
N GLU A 401 -28.74 -3.49 -2.87
CA GLU A 401 -27.38 -4.04 -2.95
C GLU A 401 -27.34 -5.50 -2.51
N LEU A 402 -28.09 -5.86 -1.46
CA LEU A 402 -28.12 -7.20 -0.86
C LEU A 402 -29.52 -7.56 -0.34
N GLU A 403 -29.91 -8.82 -0.50
CA GLU A 403 -31.16 -9.40 0.01
C GLU A 403 -30.92 -10.85 0.39
N TYR A 404 -31.13 -11.18 1.66
CA TYR A 404 -30.92 -12.54 2.16
C TYR A 404 -31.63 -12.79 3.47
N SER A 405 -31.90 -14.05 3.80
CA SER A 405 -32.56 -14.43 5.06
C SER A 405 -31.68 -15.23 6.00
N TYR A 406 -32.01 -15.12 7.29
CA TYR A 406 -31.52 -15.99 8.34
C TYR A 406 -32.65 -16.85 8.90
N LEU A 407 -32.34 -18.07 9.29
CA LEU A 407 -33.16 -18.92 10.13
C LEU A 407 -32.34 -19.30 11.36
N ASN A 408 -32.77 -18.85 12.55
CA ASN A 408 -32.05 -19.06 13.82
C ASN A 408 -30.55 -18.67 13.76
N GLY A 409 -30.24 -17.54 13.12
CA GLY A 409 -28.87 -17.02 12.97
C GLY A 409 -28.02 -17.69 11.88
N LYS A 410 -28.54 -18.67 11.15
CA LYS A 410 -27.85 -19.30 10.00
C LYS A 410 -28.45 -18.81 8.68
N LYS A 411 -27.64 -18.64 7.64
CA LYS A 411 -28.13 -18.26 6.30
C LYS A 411 -29.07 -19.33 5.77
N ASP A 412 -30.24 -18.94 5.30
CA ASP A 412 -31.28 -19.87 4.85
C ASP A 412 -32.12 -19.22 3.76
N GLY A 413 -32.40 -19.94 2.68
CA GLY A 413 -33.07 -19.43 1.49
C GLY A 413 -32.16 -18.70 0.50
N ASP A 414 -32.76 -17.82 -0.30
CA ASP A 414 -32.08 -17.04 -1.32
C ASP A 414 -31.19 -15.95 -0.72
N TRP A 415 -30.01 -15.81 -1.30
CA TRP A 415 -29.05 -14.75 -1.03
C TRP A 415 -28.72 -14.08 -2.36
N THR A 416 -29.20 -12.86 -2.57
CA THR A 416 -29.02 -12.10 -3.80
C THR A 416 -28.22 -10.84 -3.53
N ALA A 417 -27.32 -10.52 -4.44
CA ALA A 417 -26.59 -9.27 -4.47
C ALA A 417 -26.72 -8.63 -5.86
N TRP A 418 -26.64 -7.31 -5.93
CA TRP A 418 -26.72 -6.52 -7.15
C TRP A 418 -25.48 -5.63 -7.33
N PHE A 419 -25.19 -5.25 -8.57
CA PHE A 419 -24.22 -4.20 -8.90
C PHE A 419 -24.85 -2.82 -8.75
N GLU A 420 -24.05 -1.76 -8.70
CA GLU A 420 -24.50 -0.36 -8.65
C GLU A 420 -25.38 0.06 -9.85
N ASN A 421 -25.39 -0.68 -10.95
CA ASN A 421 -26.23 -0.41 -12.12
C ASN A 421 -27.57 -1.18 -12.14
N GLY A 422 -27.88 -1.95 -11.09
CA GLY A 422 -29.15 -2.66 -10.91
C GLY A 422 -29.15 -4.10 -11.43
N ASN A 423 -28.10 -4.51 -12.15
CA ASN A 423 -27.97 -5.89 -12.59
C ASN A 423 -27.64 -6.80 -11.40
N LYS A 424 -28.16 -8.03 -11.39
CA LYS A 424 -27.76 -9.03 -10.39
C LYS A 424 -26.26 -9.27 -10.48
N LYS A 425 -25.61 -9.49 -9.33
CA LYS A 425 -24.17 -9.76 -9.18
C LYS A 425 -23.94 -11.20 -8.77
N ASN A 426 -24.70 -11.68 -7.80
CA ASN A 426 -24.69 -13.08 -7.36
C ASN A 426 -26.05 -13.47 -6.78
N HIS A 427 -26.38 -14.74 -6.92
CA HIS A 427 -27.56 -15.37 -6.37
C HIS A 427 -27.17 -16.76 -5.90
N TYR A 428 -27.34 -17.00 -4.62
CA TYR A 428 -26.93 -18.21 -3.94
C TYR A 428 -28.12 -18.73 -3.14
N PHE A 429 -28.24 -20.04 -3.04
CA PHE A 429 -29.23 -20.65 -2.17
C PHE A 429 -28.53 -21.39 -1.01
N TYR A 430 -29.00 -21.14 0.22
CA TYR A 430 -28.52 -21.80 1.42
C TYR A 430 -29.65 -22.60 2.07
N ASP A 431 -29.33 -23.80 2.55
CA ASP A 431 -30.21 -24.60 3.42
C ASP A 431 -29.51 -24.74 4.78
N LYS A 432 -30.06 -24.08 5.80
CA LYS A 432 -29.56 -24.09 7.20
C LYS A 432 -28.06 -23.83 7.32
N GLY A 433 -27.54 -22.91 6.53
CA GLY A 433 -26.15 -22.47 6.51
C GLY A 433 -25.24 -23.19 5.51
N LYS A 434 -25.70 -24.27 4.87
CA LYS A 434 -24.94 -25.00 3.84
C LYS A 434 -25.35 -24.55 2.44
N LYS A 435 -24.42 -24.53 1.49
CA LYS A 435 -24.71 -24.25 0.08
C LYS A 435 -25.55 -25.38 -0.52
N SER A 436 -26.64 -25.01 -1.18
CA SER A 436 -27.56 -25.95 -1.84
C SER A 436 -28.10 -25.34 -3.14
N GLN A 437 -28.67 -26.16 -4.01
CA GLN A 437 -29.25 -25.77 -5.32
C GLN A 437 -28.28 -24.99 -6.23
N THR A 438 -28.84 -24.29 -7.23
CA THR A 438 -28.10 -23.53 -8.23
C THR A 438 -27.56 -22.23 -7.64
N TRP A 439 -26.28 -21.98 -7.88
CA TRP A 439 -25.61 -20.73 -7.56
C TRP A 439 -25.21 -20.03 -8.86
N THR A 440 -25.64 -18.79 -9.02
CA THR A 440 -25.42 -18.00 -10.23
C THR A 440 -24.67 -16.71 -9.90
N VAL A 441 -23.70 -16.35 -10.73
CA VAL A 441 -22.88 -15.15 -10.63
C VAL A 441 -22.93 -14.48 -11.99
N TRP A 442 -23.05 -13.17 -12.02
CA TRP A 442 -23.13 -12.38 -13.25
C TRP A 442 -21.98 -11.38 -13.35
N TRP A 443 -21.73 -10.92 -14.57
CA TRP A 443 -20.91 -9.74 -14.88
C TRP A 443 -21.74 -8.46 -14.70
N SER A 444 -21.08 -7.31 -14.57
CA SER A 444 -21.77 -6.02 -14.41
C SER A 444 -22.66 -5.67 -15.60
N ASN A 445 -22.34 -6.18 -16.80
CA ASN A 445 -23.15 -6.03 -18.01
C ASN A 445 -24.42 -6.92 -18.05
N GLY A 446 -24.65 -7.76 -17.03
CA GLY A 446 -25.82 -8.64 -16.93
C GLY A 446 -25.64 -10.03 -17.53
N ASN A 447 -24.54 -10.32 -18.23
CA ASN A 447 -24.24 -11.68 -18.70
C ASN A 447 -23.90 -12.59 -17.51
N ILE A 448 -24.32 -13.85 -17.55
CA ILE A 448 -23.93 -14.84 -16.54
C ILE A 448 -22.41 -15.02 -16.63
N LYS A 449 -21.73 -15.03 -15.48
CA LYS A 449 -20.30 -15.31 -15.32
C LYS A 449 -20.06 -16.75 -14.94
N THR A 450 -20.86 -17.29 -14.03
CA THR A 450 -20.75 -18.67 -13.55
C THR A 450 -22.08 -19.13 -13.01
N GLU A 451 -22.44 -20.38 -13.28
CA GLU A 451 -23.63 -21.04 -12.77
C GLU A 451 -23.27 -22.47 -12.43
N GLY A 452 -23.79 -23.01 -11.33
CA GLY A 452 -23.70 -24.43 -11.06
C GLY A 452 -24.28 -24.84 -9.73
N ASN A 453 -24.42 -26.15 -9.56
CA ASN A 453 -25.22 -26.75 -8.50
C ASN A 453 -24.36 -27.16 -7.29
N TYR A 454 -24.87 -26.89 -6.10
CA TYR A 454 -24.28 -27.33 -4.84
C TYR A 454 -25.23 -28.27 -4.09
N LYS A 455 -24.65 -29.24 -3.40
CA LYS A 455 -25.34 -30.11 -2.44
C LYS A 455 -24.47 -30.24 -1.20
N GLU A 456 -24.98 -29.76 -0.07
CA GLU A 456 -24.27 -29.77 1.22
C GLU A 456 -22.83 -29.24 1.14
N ASP A 457 -22.66 -28.00 0.66
CA ASP A 457 -21.36 -27.32 0.47
C ASP A 457 -20.44 -27.90 -0.63
N LYS A 458 -20.79 -29.06 -1.21
CA LYS A 458 -20.02 -29.70 -2.29
C LYS A 458 -20.60 -29.35 -3.66
N LYS A 459 -19.73 -29.20 -4.66
CA LYS A 459 -20.15 -29.07 -6.06
C LYS A 459 -20.73 -30.39 -6.54
N ASP A 460 -21.94 -30.35 -7.09
CA ASP A 460 -22.65 -31.57 -7.50
C ASP A 460 -23.50 -31.27 -8.74
N GLY A 461 -23.15 -31.87 -9.87
CA GLY A 461 -23.77 -31.62 -11.18
C GLY A 461 -22.93 -30.74 -12.11
N GLN A 462 -23.61 -30.09 -13.06
CA GLN A 462 -22.98 -29.27 -14.10
C GLN A 462 -22.66 -27.86 -13.58
N PHE A 463 -21.49 -27.36 -13.97
CA PHE A 463 -21.06 -25.98 -13.80
C PHE A 463 -20.72 -25.40 -15.16
N THR A 464 -21.24 -24.20 -15.42
CA THR A 464 -20.92 -23.44 -16.61
C THR A 464 -20.29 -22.10 -16.20
N VAL A 465 -19.25 -21.69 -16.91
CA VAL A 465 -18.54 -20.42 -16.76
C VAL A 465 -18.54 -19.76 -18.13
N TRP A 466 -18.77 -18.46 -18.17
CA TRP A 466 -18.78 -17.67 -19.41
C TRP A 466 -17.76 -16.51 -19.33
N TYR A 467 -17.34 -16.05 -20.49
CA TYR A 467 -16.62 -14.80 -20.69
C TYR A 467 -17.57 -13.60 -20.52
N GLU A 468 -17.01 -12.41 -20.34
CA GLU A 468 -17.81 -11.18 -20.19
C GLU A 468 -18.64 -10.85 -21.44
N ASN A 469 -18.15 -11.27 -22.61
CA ASN A 469 -18.86 -11.18 -23.90
C ASN A 469 -20.05 -12.17 -24.05
N GLY A 470 -20.34 -12.99 -23.03
CA GLY A 470 -21.45 -13.95 -23.04
C GLY A 470 -21.13 -15.30 -23.68
N GLN A 471 -19.95 -15.48 -24.28
CA GLN A 471 -19.55 -16.78 -24.81
C GLN A 471 -19.14 -17.74 -23.68
N LYS A 472 -19.43 -19.03 -23.83
CA LYS A 472 -19.00 -20.04 -22.87
C LYS A 472 -17.47 -20.03 -22.74
N LYS A 473 -16.98 -20.29 -21.53
CA LYS A 473 -15.57 -20.38 -21.16
C LYS A 473 -15.21 -21.77 -20.66
N LEU A 474 -16.09 -22.38 -19.87
CA LEU A 474 -15.91 -23.71 -19.30
C LEU A 474 -17.25 -24.34 -18.91
N ASP A 475 -17.49 -25.56 -19.36
CA ASP A 475 -18.52 -26.47 -18.87
C ASP A 475 -17.78 -27.59 -18.17
N CYS A 476 -18.12 -27.88 -16.92
CA CYS A 476 -17.49 -28.92 -16.14
C CYS A 476 -18.48 -29.61 -15.21
N SER A 477 -18.25 -30.89 -14.98
CA SER A 477 -19.14 -31.73 -14.18
C SER A 477 -18.44 -32.19 -12.90
N PHE A 478 -19.19 -32.17 -11.80
CA PHE A 478 -18.78 -32.67 -10.50
C PHE A 478 -19.79 -33.69 -9.95
N ALA A 479 -19.32 -34.63 -9.14
CA ALA A 479 -20.15 -35.52 -8.33
C ALA A 479 -19.56 -35.55 -6.92
N ASP A 480 -20.36 -35.22 -5.90
CA ASP A 480 -19.92 -35.16 -4.49
C ASP A 480 -18.62 -34.37 -4.26
N GLY A 481 -18.42 -33.29 -5.02
CA GLY A 481 -17.25 -32.41 -4.93
C GLY A 481 -16.04 -32.85 -5.77
N GLU A 482 -16.05 -34.06 -6.31
CA GLU A 482 -14.98 -34.56 -7.19
C GLU A 482 -15.29 -34.31 -8.66
N LYS A 483 -14.24 -34.17 -9.49
CA LYS A 483 -14.41 -34.00 -10.94
C LYS A 483 -14.92 -35.30 -11.56
N ASN A 484 -16.08 -35.29 -12.20
CA ASN A 484 -16.68 -36.49 -12.77
C ASN A 484 -17.60 -36.12 -13.95
N GLY A 485 -17.25 -36.56 -15.16
CA GLY A 485 -17.95 -36.23 -16.41
C GLY A 485 -17.13 -35.37 -17.39
N PRO A 486 -17.76 -34.83 -18.44
CA PRO A 486 -17.10 -34.04 -19.48
C PRO A 486 -16.68 -32.66 -18.98
N TRP A 487 -15.55 -32.18 -19.49
CA TRP A 487 -14.99 -30.86 -19.24
C TRP A 487 -14.64 -30.22 -20.58
N ILE A 488 -15.37 -29.18 -20.95
CA ILE A 488 -15.20 -28.47 -22.22
C ILE A 488 -14.84 -27.03 -21.91
N ALA A 489 -13.73 -26.54 -22.43
CA ALA A 489 -13.36 -25.13 -22.35
C ALA A 489 -13.35 -24.54 -23.74
N TRP A 490 -13.64 -23.25 -23.84
CA TRP A 490 -13.65 -22.50 -25.09
C TRP A 490 -12.64 -21.34 -25.04
N HIS A 491 -12.26 -20.85 -26.22
CA HIS A 491 -11.57 -19.58 -26.39
C HIS A 491 -12.59 -18.44 -26.38
N GLU A 492 -12.13 -17.22 -26.18
CA GLU A 492 -12.98 -16.02 -26.11
C GLU A 492 -13.62 -15.64 -27.46
N ASN A 493 -13.27 -16.35 -28.55
CA ASN A 493 -13.92 -16.23 -29.86
C ASN A 493 -14.98 -17.33 -30.11
N GLY A 494 -15.25 -18.19 -29.13
CA GLY A 494 -16.32 -19.19 -29.16
C GLY A 494 -15.88 -20.54 -29.69
N GLN A 495 -14.65 -20.67 -30.20
CA GLN A 495 -14.09 -21.95 -30.62
C GLN A 495 -13.73 -22.81 -29.40
N LYS A 496 -13.94 -24.13 -29.48
CA LYS A 496 -13.48 -25.05 -28.42
C LYS A 496 -11.97 -24.86 -28.22
N LYS A 497 -11.53 -24.82 -26.96
CA LYS A 497 -10.13 -24.71 -26.54
C LYS A 497 -9.58 -26.05 -26.11
N ARG A 498 -10.37 -26.82 -25.37
CA ARG A 498 -10.05 -28.19 -24.95
C ARG A 498 -11.29 -28.91 -24.45
N GLU A 499 -11.30 -30.21 -24.62
CA GLU A 499 -12.35 -31.13 -24.21
C GLU A 499 -11.70 -32.38 -23.64
N TYR A 500 -12.12 -32.78 -22.45
CA TYR A 500 -11.59 -33.95 -21.77
C TYR A 500 -12.57 -34.50 -20.76
N PHE A 501 -12.38 -35.74 -20.36
CA PHE A 501 -13.27 -36.43 -19.44
C PHE A 501 -12.56 -36.77 -18.12
N HIS A 502 -13.30 -36.66 -17.01
CA HIS A 502 -12.85 -37.11 -15.69
C HIS A 502 -13.72 -38.26 -15.20
N LYS A 503 -13.10 -39.27 -14.59
CA LYS A 503 -13.78 -40.32 -13.83
C LYS A 503 -13.11 -40.44 -12.47
N GLU A 504 -13.89 -40.35 -11.39
CA GLU A 504 -13.38 -40.44 -9.99
C GLU A 504 -12.19 -39.49 -9.75
N GLY A 505 -12.32 -38.23 -10.18
CA GLY A 505 -11.30 -37.19 -9.99
C GLY A 505 -10.08 -37.28 -10.92
N LYS A 506 -9.93 -38.34 -11.73
CA LYS A 506 -8.76 -38.56 -12.62
C LYS A 506 -9.13 -38.41 -14.09
N ARG A 507 -8.18 -37.99 -14.93
CA ARG A 507 -8.39 -37.96 -16.39
C ARG A 507 -8.51 -39.38 -16.92
N ASP A 508 -9.57 -39.62 -17.68
CA ASP A 508 -9.93 -40.90 -18.27
C ASP A 508 -10.60 -40.65 -19.62
N GLN A 509 -10.39 -41.50 -20.62
CA GLN A 509 -10.88 -41.34 -22.00
C GLN A 509 -10.20 -40.21 -22.79
N SER A 510 -10.90 -39.63 -23.77
CA SER A 510 -10.35 -38.69 -24.74
C SER A 510 -9.94 -37.36 -24.12
N TRP A 511 -8.89 -36.78 -24.69
CA TRP A 511 -8.39 -35.46 -24.39
C TRP A 511 -7.99 -34.78 -25.69
N THR A 512 -8.72 -33.73 -26.05
CA THR A 512 -8.49 -32.96 -27.26
C THR A 512 -8.32 -31.49 -26.90
N ALA A 513 -7.41 -30.80 -27.55
CA ALA A 513 -7.26 -29.35 -27.45
C ALA A 513 -7.11 -28.74 -28.83
N TRP A 514 -7.57 -27.51 -28.99
CA TRP A 514 -7.56 -26.78 -30.26
C TRP A 514 -6.91 -25.40 -30.10
N TRP A 515 -6.35 -24.91 -31.19
CA TRP A 515 -5.87 -23.54 -31.33
C TRP A 515 -7.05 -22.55 -31.46
N PRO A 516 -6.84 -21.24 -31.22
CA PRO A 516 -7.91 -20.24 -31.36
C PRO A 516 -8.54 -20.19 -32.76
N ASN A 517 -7.83 -20.62 -33.81
CA ASN A 517 -8.35 -20.70 -35.18
C ASN A 517 -9.19 -21.97 -35.46
N GLY A 518 -9.43 -22.82 -34.45
CA GLY A 518 -10.23 -24.04 -34.60
C GLY A 518 -9.43 -25.29 -34.99
N ASN A 519 -8.18 -25.14 -35.44
CA ASN A 519 -7.34 -26.29 -35.78
C ASN A 519 -6.99 -27.10 -34.51
N THR A 520 -7.05 -28.43 -34.61
CA THR A 520 -6.63 -29.32 -33.50
C THR A 520 -5.18 -29.00 -33.14
N LYS A 521 -4.92 -28.83 -31.84
CA LYS A 521 -3.58 -28.61 -31.27
C LYS A 521 -2.98 -29.93 -30.83
N ILE A 522 -3.78 -30.77 -30.23
CA ILE A 522 -3.38 -32.07 -29.71
C ILE A 522 -4.60 -32.93 -29.41
N GLU A 523 -4.50 -34.23 -29.67
CA GLU A 523 -5.51 -35.23 -29.33
C GLU A 523 -4.82 -36.46 -28.75
N GLY A 524 -5.52 -37.18 -27.88
CA GLY A 524 -5.08 -38.48 -27.37
C GLY A 524 -6.01 -38.99 -26.27
N ASN A 525 -5.62 -40.09 -25.63
CA ASN A 525 -6.42 -40.73 -24.59
C ASN A 525 -5.63 -40.85 -23.28
N TYR A 526 -6.32 -40.64 -22.16
CA TYR A 526 -5.79 -40.89 -20.82
C TYR A 526 -6.52 -42.07 -20.20
N LYS A 527 -5.81 -42.81 -19.35
CA LYS A 527 -6.37 -43.84 -18.47
C LYS A 527 -5.78 -43.64 -17.08
N LYS A 528 -6.62 -43.27 -16.10
CA LYS A 528 -6.21 -42.95 -14.72
C LYS A 528 -5.01 -41.98 -14.67
N ASP A 529 -5.13 -40.83 -15.34
CA ASP A 529 -4.11 -39.77 -15.50
C ASP A 529 -2.85 -40.11 -16.29
N LYS A 530 -2.71 -41.34 -16.79
CA LYS A 530 -1.57 -41.74 -17.63
C LYS A 530 -1.97 -41.70 -19.10
N LYS A 531 -1.08 -41.19 -19.96
CA LYS A 531 -1.25 -41.27 -21.42
C LYS A 531 -1.32 -42.75 -21.83
N ASP A 532 -2.36 -43.13 -22.57
CA ASP A 532 -2.60 -44.52 -22.97
C ASP A 532 -3.23 -44.53 -24.37
N GLY A 533 -2.55 -45.12 -25.35
CA GLY A 533 -2.90 -45.04 -26.76
C GLY A 533 -2.14 -43.94 -27.53
N GLN A 534 -2.64 -43.63 -28.73
CA GLN A 534 -1.98 -42.69 -29.64
C GLN A 534 -2.21 -41.24 -29.20
N PHE A 535 -1.15 -40.44 -29.21
CA PHE A 535 -1.21 -38.99 -29.10
C PHE A 535 -0.70 -38.37 -30.39
N THR A 536 -1.40 -37.36 -30.88
CA THR A 536 -1.02 -36.58 -32.05
C THR A 536 -1.03 -35.11 -31.68
N THR A 537 0.00 -34.34 -32.08
CA THR A 537 0.05 -32.88 -31.91
C THR A 537 0.23 -32.21 -33.26
N TRP A 538 -0.28 -30.99 -33.39
CA TRP A 538 -0.24 -30.21 -34.63
C TRP A 538 0.23 -28.77 -34.37
N HIS A 539 0.81 -28.17 -35.41
CA HIS A 539 1.09 -26.74 -35.49
C HIS A 539 -0.21 -25.93 -35.67
N LYS A 540 -0.13 -24.61 -35.46
CA LYS A 540 -1.30 -23.71 -35.57
C LYS A 540 -1.92 -23.72 -36.97
N ASN A 541 -1.11 -23.94 -38.01
CA ASN A 541 -1.54 -24.02 -39.40
C ASN A 541 -2.25 -25.35 -39.75
N GLY A 542 -2.28 -26.34 -38.86
CA GLY A 542 -2.93 -27.63 -39.08
C GLY A 542 -1.97 -28.75 -39.51
N ASP A 543 -0.68 -28.47 -39.68
CA ASP A 543 0.32 -29.49 -40.02
C ASP A 543 0.66 -30.35 -38.80
N ARG A 544 0.82 -31.66 -39.02
CA ARG A 544 1.17 -32.61 -37.95
C ARG A 544 2.57 -32.29 -37.42
N LYS A 545 2.68 -32.05 -36.12
CA LYS A 545 3.96 -31.77 -35.44
C LYS A 545 4.61 -33.04 -34.92
N TRP A 546 3.81 -33.92 -34.35
CA TRP A 546 4.33 -35.07 -33.62
C TRP A 546 3.24 -36.14 -33.46
N LYS A 547 3.61 -37.41 -33.53
CA LYS A 547 2.73 -38.53 -33.23
C LYS A 547 3.50 -39.58 -32.44
N GLY A 548 2.91 -40.09 -31.37
CA GLY A 548 3.52 -41.18 -30.61
C GLY A 548 2.49 -42.02 -29.89
N THR A 549 2.86 -43.27 -29.63
CA THR A 549 2.01 -44.25 -28.96
C THR A 549 2.49 -44.43 -27.53
N TYR A 550 1.60 -44.28 -26.55
CA TYR A 550 1.89 -44.49 -25.13
C TYR A 550 1.20 -45.74 -24.59
N LYS A 551 1.85 -46.41 -23.64
CA LYS A 551 1.21 -47.45 -22.82
C LYS A 551 1.59 -47.24 -21.36
N ASN A 552 0.58 -47.12 -20.49
CA ASN A 552 0.79 -46.82 -19.06
C ASN A 552 1.68 -45.58 -18.79
N GLY A 553 1.59 -44.55 -19.64
CA GLY A 553 2.37 -43.33 -19.54
C GLY A 553 3.79 -43.39 -20.09
N LYS A 554 4.25 -44.54 -20.60
CA LYS A 554 5.56 -44.69 -21.27
C LYS A 554 5.39 -44.64 -22.79
N LEU A 555 6.25 -43.90 -23.47
CA LEU A 555 6.29 -43.81 -24.93
C LEU A 555 6.85 -45.13 -25.48
N VAL A 556 6.16 -45.73 -26.44
CA VAL A 556 6.51 -47.04 -27.02
C VAL A 556 6.92 -46.95 -28.50
N ASP A 557 6.48 -45.90 -29.18
CA ASP A 557 6.83 -45.61 -30.59
C ASP A 557 6.69 -44.10 -30.82
N GLU A 558 7.61 -43.51 -31.59
CA GLU A 558 7.71 -42.06 -31.80
C GLU A 558 8.01 -41.70 -33.26
N TRP A 559 7.14 -40.85 -33.83
CA TRP A 559 7.32 -40.21 -35.11
C TRP A 559 7.30 -38.69 -34.92
N SER A 560 8.40 -38.04 -35.31
CA SER A 560 8.46 -36.57 -35.36
C SER A 560 8.42 -36.12 -36.81
N PHE A 561 7.44 -35.29 -37.14
CA PHE A 561 7.33 -34.67 -38.45
C PHE A 561 7.98 -33.29 -38.34
N ILE A 562 8.99 -33.02 -39.15
CA ILE A 562 9.62 -31.71 -39.18
C ILE A 562 9.10 -30.96 -40.38
N TYR A 563 8.53 -29.79 -40.07
CA TYR A 563 8.33 -28.70 -40.99
C TYR A 563 9.13 -27.52 -40.42
N SER A 564 10.18 -27.10 -41.12
CA SER A 564 10.79 -25.79 -40.85
C SER A 564 10.29 -24.79 -41.86
N TYR A 565 10.25 -23.53 -41.45
CA TYR A 565 9.81 -22.41 -42.28
C TYR A 565 10.90 -21.36 -42.25
N TYR A 566 11.09 -20.69 -43.38
CA TYR A 566 11.90 -19.48 -43.48
C TYR A 566 11.26 -18.35 -42.65
N ASP A 567 12.04 -17.32 -42.32
CA ASP A 567 11.56 -16.14 -41.57
C ASP A 567 10.37 -15.43 -42.25
N ASN A 568 10.24 -15.59 -43.57
CA ASN A 568 9.13 -15.07 -44.36
C ASN A 568 7.84 -15.92 -44.28
N GLY A 569 7.86 -17.03 -43.54
CA GLY A 569 6.73 -17.92 -43.31
C GLY A 569 6.54 -19.03 -44.35
N ASN A 570 7.36 -19.08 -45.40
CA ASN A 570 7.32 -20.14 -46.41
C ASN A 570 7.99 -21.42 -45.90
N LYS A 571 7.52 -22.59 -46.35
CA LYS A 571 8.13 -23.89 -46.00
C LYS A 571 9.61 -23.89 -46.45
N GLU A 572 10.49 -24.38 -45.59
CA GLU A 572 11.92 -24.54 -45.85
C GLU A 572 12.29 -26.02 -46.02
N VAL A 573 11.81 -26.90 -45.14
CA VAL A 573 11.94 -28.36 -45.30
C VAL A 573 10.74 -29.09 -44.73
N GLU A 574 10.37 -30.21 -45.35
CA GLU A 574 9.46 -31.20 -44.81
C GLU A 574 10.03 -32.63 -44.85
N GLY A 575 9.82 -33.39 -43.78
CA GLY A 575 10.28 -34.77 -43.68
C GLY A 575 9.92 -35.43 -42.34
N SER A 576 10.31 -36.69 -42.18
CA SER A 576 10.05 -37.47 -40.97
C SER A 576 11.32 -37.97 -40.29
N TYR A 577 11.24 -38.01 -38.95
CA TYR A 577 12.17 -38.74 -38.11
C TYR A 577 11.48 -39.97 -37.52
N LYS A 578 12.21 -41.07 -37.53
CA LYS A 578 11.91 -42.29 -36.79
C LYS A 578 13.06 -42.55 -35.83
N ASP A 579 12.76 -42.74 -34.54
CA ASP A 579 13.76 -42.94 -33.49
C ASP A 579 14.85 -41.85 -33.45
N LYS A 580 14.46 -40.59 -33.71
CA LYS A 580 15.34 -39.41 -33.82
C LYS A 580 16.32 -39.40 -35.00
N LEU A 581 16.19 -40.31 -35.96
CA LEU A 581 16.96 -40.34 -37.21
C LEU A 581 16.07 -39.96 -38.39
N MET A 582 16.61 -39.24 -39.37
CA MET A 582 15.92 -38.88 -40.61
C MET A 582 15.59 -40.17 -41.37
N ASP A 583 14.31 -40.40 -41.63
CA ASP A 583 13.83 -41.65 -42.24
C ASP A 583 12.62 -41.36 -43.13
N GLY A 584 12.69 -41.77 -44.40
CA GLY A 584 11.66 -41.54 -45.41
C GLY A 584 12.00 -40.42 -46.41
N VAL A 585 10.97 -39.90 -47.09
CA VAL A 585 11.11 -38.85 -48.10
C VAL A 585 11.28 -37.49 -47.43
N TRP A 586 12.22 -36.70 -47.96
CA TRP A 586 12.53 -35.34 -47.51
C TRP A 586 12.51 -34.39 -48.68
N THR A 587 11.83 -33.26 -48.51
CA THR A 587 11.69 -32.20 -49.52
C THR A 587 12.16 -30.87 -48.92
N TYR A 588 13.05 -30.20 -49.61
CA TYR A 588 13.61 -28.89 -49.27
C TYR A 588 13.11 -27.87 -50.28
N TYR A 589 12.78 -26.67 -49.83
CA TYR A 589 12.24 -25.60 -50.67
C TYR A 589 13.18 -24.39 -50.70
N TYR A 590 13.02 -23.54 -51.70
CA TYR A 590 13.62 -22.21 -51.71
C TYR A 590 12.79 -21.24 -50.85
N PRO A 591 13.36 -20.07 -50.47
CA PRO A 591 12.63 -19.04 -49.70
C PRO A 591 11.33 -18.55 -50.36
N ASP A 592 11.13 -18.77 -51.65
CA ASP A 592 9.89 -18.45 -52.35
C ASP A 592 8.70 -19.34 -51.94
N GLY A 593 8.95 -20.47 -51.27
CA GLY A 593 7.93 -21.40 -50.78
C GLY A 593 7.22 -22.22 -51.86
N VAL A 594 7.60 -22.06 -53.13
CA VAL A 594 6.96 -22.73 -54.28
C VAL A 594 7.95 -23.65 -54.99
N THR A 595 9.20 -23.22 -55.11
CA THR A 595 10.21 -23.97 -55.87
C THR A 595 10.88 -24.99 -54.96
N THR A 596 10.85 -26.26 -55.38
CA THR A 596 11.58 -27.34 -54.69
C THR A 596 13.07 -27.11 -54.91
N LYS A 597 13.86 -27.06 -53.84
CA LYS A 597 15.31 -26.94 -53.84
C LYS A 597 15.98 -28.30 -54.00
N ALA A 598 15.49 -29.30 -53.29
CA ALA A 598 15.91 -30.68 -53.43
C ALA A 598 14.87 -31.64 -52.87
N GLU A 599 14.85 -32.85 -53.39
CA GLU A 599 14.06 -33.96 -52.85
C GLU A 599 14.83 -35.27 -52.93
N GLY A 600 14.59 -36.14 -51.96
CA GLY A 600 15.19 -37.47 -51.93
C GLY A 600 14.85 -38.23 -50.65
N GLN A 601 15.43 -39.43 -50.52
CA GLN A 601 15.15 -40.30 -49.38
C GLN A 601 16.33 -40.34 -48.41
N PHE A 602 16.00 -40.38 -47.11
CA PHE A 602 16.93 -40.75 -46.05
C PHE A 602 16.54 -42.11 -45.47
N LEU A 603 17.54 -42.92 -45.15
CA LEU A 603 17.42 -44.16 -44.40
C LEU A 603 18.30 -44.05 -43.15
N ARG A 604 17.69 -43.88 -41.98
CA ARG A 604 18.37 -43.73 -40.69
C ARG A 604 19.49 -42.66 -40.69
N GLY A 605 19.27 -41.52 -41.34
CA GLY A 605 20.22 -40.42 -41.39
C GLY A 605 20.36 -39.71 -40.04
N ASP A 606 21.58 -39.40 -39.62
CA ASP A 606 21.86 -38.66 -38.38
C ASP A 606 21.81 -37.13 -38.55
N GLY A 607 21.50 -36.65 -39.77
CA GLY A 607 21.52 -35.23 -40.12
C GLY A 607 22.93 -34.64 -40.28
N GLY A 608 23.97 -35.48 -40.22
CA GLY A 608 25.37 -35.08 -40.32
C GLY A 608 25.86 -34.86 -41.75
N ASN A 609 27.09 -34.31 -41.83
CA ASN A 609 27.77 -33.97 -43.09
C ASN A 609 26.91 -33.07 -43.99
N VAL A 610 26.52 -31.91 -43.46
CA VAL A 610 25.67 -30.95 -44.15
C VAL A 610 26.47 -30.26 -45.25
N HIS A 611 25.97 -30.32 -46.49
CA HIS A 611 26.64 -29.70 -47.63
C HIS A 611 26.64 -28.16 -47.48
N GLU A 612 27.83 -27.57 -47.35
CA GLU A 612 28.03 -26.16 -46.97
C GLU A 612 27.21 -25.16 -47.81
N LEU A 613 27.08 -25.40 -49.11
CA LEU A 613 26.35 -24.48 -50.01
C LEU A 613 24.83 -24.71 -50.04
N SER A 614 24.36 -25.93 -49.77
CA SER A 614 22.93 -26.26 -49.91
C SER A 614 22.22 -26.34 -48.56
N GLY A 615 22.94 -26.52 -47.46
CA GLY A 615 22.38 -26.72 -46.14
C GLY A 615 21.70 -28.08 -45.96
N ILE A 616 21.88 -29.01 -46.90
CA ILE A 616 21.20 -30.31 -46.92
C ILE A 616 22.14 -31.40 -46.35
N PRO A 617 21.71 -32.15 -45.33
CA PRO A 617 22.45 -33.31 -44.81
C PRO A 617 22.79 -34.33 -45.90
N GLN A 618 23.96 -34.97 -45.79
CA GLN A 618 24.40 -36.03 -46.71
C GLN A 618 24.35 -37.42 -46.08
N ASN A 619 24.49 -37.52 -44.76
CA ASN A 619 24.49 -38.81 -44.08
C ASN A 619 23.12 -39.49 -44.17
N GLY A 620 23.12 -40.75 -44.60
CA GLY A 620 21.90 -41.56 -44.72
C GLY A 620 21.10 -41.30 -45.99
N ARG A 621 21.61 -40.52 -46.97
CA ARG A 621 20.97 -40.40 -48.28
C ARG A 621 20.90 -41.77 -48.97
N TYR A 622 19.73 -42.08 -49.49
CA TYR A 622 19.41 -43.34 -50.13
C TYR A 622 18.58 -43.09 -51.39
N GLY A 623 18.77 -43.92 -52.43
CA GLY A 623 18.01 -43.86 -53.67
C GLY A 623 18.31 -42.60 -54.50
N ASP A 624 17.31 -42.15 -55.24
CA ASP A 624 17.42 -40.99 -56.12
C ASP A 624 17.27 -39.68 -55.34
N TRP A 625 18.19 -38.75 -55.63
CA TRP A 625 18.15 -37.39 -55.14
C TRP A 625 18.14 -36.43 -56.33
N THR A 626 17.16 -35.55 -56.37
CA THR A 626 17.07 -34.48 -57.37
C THR A 626 17.30 -33.14 -56.70
N ILE A 627 18.17 -32.32 -57.28
CA ILE A 627 18.44 -30.94 -56.87
C ILE A 627 18.04 -30.03 -58.01
N TYR A 628 17.39 -28.91 -57.70
CA TYR A 628 16.91 -27.94 -58.66
C TYR A 628 17.65 -26.61 -58.54
N TYR A 629 17.53 -25.77 -59.56
CA TYR A 629 17.83 -24.35 -59.52
C TYR A 629 16.66 -23.55 -58.94
N PRO A 630 16.86 -22.29 -58.52
CA PRO A 630 15.77 -21.39 -58.14
C PRO A 630 14.73 -21.16 -59.26
N SER A 631 15.10 -21.40 -60.51
CA SER A 631 14.20 -21.35 -61.68
C SER A 631 13.20 -22.53 -61.74
N GLY A 632 13.43 -23.60 -60.96
CA GLY A 632 12.72 -24.87 -61.04
C GLY A 632 13.32 -25.89 -62.01
N ASN A 633 14.34 -25.53 -62.79
CA ASN A 633 15.04 -26.49 -63.65
C ASN A 633 15.93 -27.43 -62.84
N VAL A 634 16.10 -28.66 -63.33
CA VAL A 634 16.97 -29.65 -62.66
C VAL A 634 18.42 -29.17 -62.72
N ASN A 635 19.09 -29.12 -61.58
CA ASN A 635 20.50 -28.79 -61.43
C ASN A 635 21.35 -30.07 -61.38
N ALA A 636 20.94 -31.04 -60.57
CA ALA A 636 21.66 -32.29 -60.43
C ALA A 636 20.75 -33.48 -60.07
N LYS A 637 21.17 -34.67 -60.48
CA LYS A 637 20.61 -35.96 -60.06
C LYS A 637 21.72 -36.87 -59.58
N TYR A 638 21.51 -37.43 -58.39
CA TYR A 638 22.44 -38.32 -57.72
C TYR A 638 21.73 -39.63 -57.34
N GLN A 639 22.40 -40.75 -57.55
CA GLN A 639 21.87 -42.07 -57.17
C GLN A 639 22.77 -42.75 -56.13
N TYR A 640 22.23 -42.95 -54.93
CA TYR A 640 22.93 -43.52 -53.78
C TYR A 640 22.50 -44.96 -53.50
N ASP A 641 23.45 -45.84 -53.18
CA ASP A 641 23.16 -47.18 -52.66
C ASP A 641 22.73 -47.17 -51.18
N VAL A 642 22.41 -48.36 -50.65
CA VAL A 642 22.05 -48.60 -49.24
C VAL A 642 23.15 -48.20 -48.23
N LYS A 643 24.37 -47.92 -48.68
CA LYS A 643 25.51 -47.48 -47.86
C LYS A 643 25.84 -45.99 -48.10
N GLY A 644 25.02 -45.27 -48.85
CA GLY A 644 25.22 -43.85 -49.17
C GLY A 644 26.33 -43.56 -50.18
N LYS A 645 26.76 -44.55 -50.98
CA LYS A 645 27.77 -44.37 -52.04
C LYS A 645 27.12 -44.25 -53.41
N PHE A 646 27.77 -43.52 -54.32
CA PHE A 646 27.35 -43.45 -55.73
C PHE A 646 27.42 -44.83 -56.39
N ASN A 647 26.30 -45.31 -56.92
CA ASN A 647 26.21 -46.68 -57.44
C ASN A 647 25.78 -46.79 -58.91
N GLN A 648 25.30 -45.70 -59.53
CA GLN A 648 24.79 -45.73 -60.90
C GLN A 648 25.16 -44.48 -61.72
N GLY A 649 25.07 -43.26 -61.16
CA GLY A 649 25.55 -42.08 -61.88
C GLY A 649 25.37 -40.74 -61.16
N ARG A 650 26.12 -39.74 -61.65
CA ARG A 650 25.99 -38.31 -61.34
C ARG A 650 25.71 -37.58 -62.64
N GLN A 651 24.58 -36.87 -62.69
CA GLN A 651 24.22 -36.01 -63.81
C GLN A 651 23.99 -34.59 -63.30
N GLU A 652 24.52 -33.61 -64.03
CA GLU A 652 24.36 -32.19 -63.75
C GLU A 652 23.96 -31.47 -65.02
N TRP A 653 23.15 -30.43 -64.88
CA TRP A 653 22.66 -29.60 -65.97
C TRP A 653 22.93 -28.13 -65.65
N TYR A 654 22.98 -27.30 -66.68
CA TYR A 654 22.89 -25.85 -66.56
C TYR A 654 21.45 -25.42 -66.33
N ASP A 655 21.26 -24.20 -65.85
CA ASP A 655 19.92 -23.66 -65.60
C ASP A 655 19.06 -23.54 -66.87
N ASN A 656 19.69 -23.47 -68.05
CA ASN A 656 19.00 -23.50 -69.34
C ASN A 656 18.54 -24.91 -69.78
N GLY A 657 18.79 -25.94 -68.97
CA GLY A 657 18.39 -27.33 -69.23
C GLY A 657 19.40 -28.16 -70.04
N ASN A 658 20.48 -27.56 -70.55
CA ASN A 658 21.54 -28.30 -71.21
C ASN A 658 22.31 -29.15 -70.19
N LYS A 659 22.69 -30.39 -70.56
CA LYS A 659 23.57 -31.20 -69.72
C LYS A 659 24.89 -30.46 -69.51
N LYS A 660 25.45 -30.58 -68.31
CA LYS A 660 26.73 -30.00 -67.89
C LYS A 660 27.77 -31.10 -67.65
N ILE A 661 27.41 -32.12 -66.87
CA ILE A 661 28.26 -33.26 -66.57
C ILE A 661 27.43 -34.53 -66.56
N GLU A 662 28.00 -35.61 -67.10
CA GLU A 662 27.50 -36.97 -66.92
C GLU A 662 28.67 -37.86 -66.52
N MET A 663 28.54 -38.57 -65.41
CA MET A 663 29.61 -39.37 -64.84
C MET A 663 29.08 -40.67 -64.24
N HIS A 664 29.71 -41.78 -64.61
CA HIS A 664 29.34 -43.13 -64.19
C HIS A 664 30.25 -43.60 -63.04
N TYR A 665 29.67 -44.33 -62.09
CA TYR A 665 30.35 -44.85 -60.91
C TYR A 665 29.98 -46.32 -60.69
N ALA A 666 30.96 -47.13 -60.34
CA ALA A 666 30.76 -48.48 -59.81
C ALA A 666 31.33 -48.55 -58.39
N ASN A 667 30.49 -48.94 -57.41
CA ASN A 667 30.89 -49.06 -56.00
C ASN A 667 31.56 -47.79 -55.40
N GLY A 668 31.14 -46.60 -55.84
CA GLY A 668 31.69 -45.31 -55.40
C GLY A 668 33.00 -44.90 -56.07
N ILE A 669 33.49 -45.62 -57.08
CA ILE A 669 34.69 -45.29 -57.85
C ILE A 669 34.28 -44.92 -59.29
N PRO A 670 34.87 -43.88 -59.91
CA PRO A 670 34.62 -43.55 -61.32
C PRO A 670 34.89 -44.75 -62.23
N ASP A 671 33.89 -45.17 -63.00
CA ASP A 671 33.97 -46.33 -63.89
C ASP A 671 32.97 -46.15 -65.03
N GLY A 672 33.48 -46.08 -66.28
CA GLY A 672 32.71 -45.74 -67.47
C GLY A 672 32.98 -44.34 -68.02
N PRO A 673 32.16 -43.87 -68.99
CA PRO A 673 32.36 -42.59 -69.66
C PRO A 673 32.07 -41.41 -68.73
N ARG A 674 32.80 -40.32 -68.96
CA ARG A 674 32.55 -39.00 -68.39
C ARG A 674 32.48 -38.00 -69.54
N LEU A 675 31.37 -37.27 -69.55
CA LEU A 675 31.09 -36.25 -70.55
C LEU A 675 30.88 -34.91 -69.85
N GLU A 676 31.46 -33.86 -70.42
CA GLU A 676 31.27 -32.49 -69.98
C GLU A 676 30.90 -31.65 -71.19
N TRP A 677 29.92 -30.76 -71.00
CA TRP A 677 29.39 -29.88 -72.02
C TRP A 677 29.45 -28.45 -71.51
N SER A 678 29.58 -27.49 -72.43
CA SER A 678 29.45 -26.07 -72.19
C SER A 678 27.99 -25.65 -72.06
N GLU A 679 27.76 -24.44 -71.57
CA GLU A 679 26.41 -23.90 -71.33
C GLU A 679 25.57 -23.81 -72.62
N ASN A 680 26.20 -23.61 -73.78
CA ASN A 680 25.53 -23.61 -75.09
C ASN A 680 25.19 -25.03 -75.62
N GLY A 681 25.44 -26.08 -74.83
CA GLY A 681 25.14 -27.48 -75.17
C GLY A 681 26.22 -28.19 -75.99
N GLN A 682 27.33 -27.52 -76.30
CA GLN A 682 28.44 -28.12 -77.02
C GLN A 682 29.27 -29.02 -76.10
N LYS A 683 29.74 -30.17 -76.60
CA LYS A 683 30.64 -31.04 -75.83
C LYS A 683 32.01 -30.36 -75.67
N GLU A 684 32.55 -30.34 -74.45
CA GLU A 684 33.87 -29.78 -74.13
C GLU A 684 34.90 -30.88 -73.84
N LEU A 685 34.48 -31.95 -73.15
CA LEU A 685 35.33 -33.07 -72.76
C LEU A 685 34.59 -34.40 -72.81
N GLU A 686 35.29 -35.44 -73.24
CA GLU A 686 34.81 -36.82 -73.23
C GLU A 686 35.97 -37.76 -72.95
N TYR A 687 35.81 -38.57 -71.91
CA TYR A 687 36.84 -39.51 -71.50
C TYR A 687 36.27 -40.59 -70.60
N SER A 688 36.92 -41.75 -70.56
CA SER A 688 36.50 -42.87 -69.72
C SER A 688 37.48 -43.16 -68.58
N TYR A 689 36.91 -43.75 -67.54
CA TYR A 689 37.65 -44.40 -66.48
C TYR A 689 37.38 -45.91 -66.50
N LEU A 690 38.40 -46.69 -66.18
CA LEU A 690 38.25 -48.10 -65.84
C LEU A 690 38.83 -48.29 -64.44
N ASN A 691 37.98 -48.68 -63.47
CA ASN A 691 38.36 -48.83 -62.06
C ASN A 691 39.10 -47.59 -61.49
N GLY A 692 38.62 -46.39 -61.81
CA GLY A 692 39.18 -45.12 -61.34
C GLY A 692 40.44 -44.64 -62.06
N LYS A 693 40.97 -45.37 -63.06
CA LYS A 693 42.11 -44.94 -63.88
C LYS A 693 41.65 -44.51 -65.27
N LYS A 694 42.29 -43.47 -65.84
CA LYS A 694 42.00 -43.01 -67.21
C LYS A 694 42.25 -44.15 -68.20
N ASP A 695 41.28 -44.47 -69.03
CA ASP A 695 41.36 -45.61 -69.95
C ASP A 695 40.55 -45.30 -71.21
N GLY A 696 41.12 -45.58 -72.39
CA GLY A 696 40.54 -45.26 -73.68
C GLY A 696 40.80 -43.82 -74.15
N ASP A 697 39.93 -43.35 -75.03
CA ASP A 697 40.01 -42.03 -75.65
C ASP A 697 39.70 -40.91 -74.67
N TRP A 698 40.50 -39.85 -74.73
CA TRP A 698 40.34 -38.61 -73.99
C TRP A 698 40.34 -37.47 -75.00
N THR A 699 39.17 -36.92 -75.27
CA THR A 699 38.98 -35.89 -76.28
C THR A 699 38.49 -34.60 -75.62
N ALA A 700 39.09 -33.47 -75.99
CA ALA A 700 38.58 -32.14 -75.70
C ALA A 700 38.26 -31.39 -76.98
N TRP A 701 37.29 -30.49 -76.91
CA TRP A 701 36.91 -29.59 -77.99
C TRP A 701 37.11 -28.12 -77.59
N PHE A 702 37.24 -27.24 -78.58
CA PHE A 702 37.14 -25.79 -78.41
C PHE A 702 35.68 -25.37 -78.40
N GLU A 703 35.36 -24.18 -77.87
CA GLU A 703 34.01 -23.59 -77.87
C GLU A 703 33.36 -23.43 -79.26
N ASN A 704 34.11 -23.62 -80.34
CA ASN A 704 33.61 -23.56 -81.72
C ASN A 704 33.31 -24.94 -82.34
N GLY A 705 33.45 -26.02 -81.57
CA GLY A 705 33.18 -27.40 -82.00
C GLY A 705 34.38 -28.14 -82.60
N ASN A 706 35.49 -27.45 -82.88
CA ASN A 706 36.70 -28.11 -83.36
C ASN A 706 37.37 -28.90 -82.24
N LYS A 707 37.97 -30.06 -82.55
CA LYS A 707 38.79 -30.79 -81.58
C LYS A 707 39.93 -29.90 -81.10
N LYS A 708 40.24 -29.95 -79.81
CA LYS A 708 41.35 -29.23 -79.16
C LYS A 708 42.52 -30.17 -78.88
N ASN A 709 42.20 -31.36 -78.38
CA ASN A 709 43.16 -32.43 -78.20
C ASN A 709 42.44 -33.78 -78.13
N HIS A 710 43.20 -34.83 -78.45
CA HIS A 710 42.74 -36.21 -78.45
C HIS A 710 43.93 -37.07 -78.05
N TYR A 711 43.77 -37.73 -76.92
CA TYR A 711 44.79 -38.51 -76.25
C TYR A 711 44.24 -39.89 -76.01
N PHE A 712 45.08 -40.90 -76.11
CA PHE A 712 44.72 -42.26 -75.73
C PHE A 712 45.46 -42.67 -74.46
N TYR A 713 44.73 -43.25 -73.51
CA TYR A 713 45.28 -43.80 -72.27
C TYR A 713 45.01 -45.30 -72.19
N ASP A 714 46.00 -46.08 -71.79
CA ASP A 714 45.85 -47.50 -71.42
C ASP A 714 46.15 -47.62 -69.92
N LYS A 715 45.13 -47.93 -69.12
CA LYS A 715 45.21 -48.12 -67.66
C LYS A 715 45.95 -47.00 -66.92
N GLY A 716 45.74 -45.76 -67.34
CA GLY A 716 46.29 -44.54 -66.77
C GLY A 716 47.59 -44.04 -67.40
N LYS A 717 48.23 -44.82 -68.29
CA LYS A 717 49.46 -44.41 -69.00
C LYS A 717 49.14 -43.88 -70.39
N LYS A 718 49.89 -42.88 -70.86
CA LYS A 718 49.79 -42.38 -72.24
C LYS A 718 50.21 -43.47 -73.22
N SER A 719 49.39 -43.71 -74.23
CA SER A 719 49.63 -44.71 -75.27
C SER A 719 49.10 -44.20 -76.61
N GLN A 720 49.51 -44.81 -77.71
CA GLN A 720 49.12 -44.49 -79.09
C GLN A 720 49.34 -43.02 -79.49
N THR A 721 48.65 -42.57 -80.54
CA THR A 721 48.78 -41.25 -81.13
C THR A 721 48.08 -40.19 -80.28
N TRP A 722 48.81 -39.11 -79.99
CA TRP A 722 48.31 -37.95 -79.29
C TRP A 722 48.30 -36.77 -80.25
N THR A 723 47.12 -36.22 -80.48
CA THR A 723 46.92 -35.11 -81.42
C THR A 723 46.38 -33.90 -80.68
N VAL A 724 46.90 -32.73 -81.02
CA VAL A 724 46.51 -31.41 -80.50
C VAL A 724 46.25 -30.53 -81.71
N TRP A 725 45.18 -29.75 -81.68
CA TRP A 725 44.80 -28.84 -82.76
C TRP A 725 44.81 -27.39 -82.29
N TRP A 726 44.89 -26.48 -83.26
CA TRP A 726 44.59 -25.05 -83.11
C TRP A 726 43.08 -24.84 -83.17
N SER A 727 42.59 -23.69 -82.66
CA SER A 727 41.15 -23.37 -82.67
C SER A 727 40.55 -23.30 -84.07
N ASN A 728 41.37 -23.00 -85.09
CA ASN A 728 40.98 -23.02 -86.50
C ASN A 728 40.85 -24.43 -87.11
N GLY A 729 41.13 -25.50 -86.34
CA GLY A 729 41.04 -26.89 -86.79
C GLY A 729 42.31 -27.47 -87.39
N ASN A 730 43.36 -26.67 -87.60
CA ASN A 730 44.66 -27.18 -88.05
C ASN A 730 45.34 -27.97 -86.93
N ILE A 731 46.04 -29.05 -87.26
CA ILE A 731 46.83 -29.80 -86.26
C ILE A 731 47.95 -28.88 -85.76
N LYS A 732 48.12 -28.81 -84.44
CA LYS A 732 49.20 -28.10 -83.75
C LYS A 732 50.36 -29.03 -83.43
N THR A 733 50.06 -30.23 -82.96
CA THR A 733 51.07 -31.23 -82.63
C THR A 733 50.47 -32.63 -82.72
N GLU A 734 51.23 -33.57 -83.25
CA GLU A 734 50.88 -34.98 -83.33
C GLU A 734 52.12 -35.81 -83.02
N GLY A 735 51.95 -36.91 -82.30
CA GLY A 735 53.00 -37.89 -82.11
C GLY A 735 52.59 -39.01 -81.18
N ASN A 736 53.38 -40.08 -81.17
CA ASN A 736 53.02 -41.31 -80.46
C ASN A 736 53.65 -41.37 -79.07
N TYR A 737 52.90 -41.95 -78.13
CA TYR A 737 53.36 -42.31 -76.80
C TYR A 737 53.29 -43.81 -76.60
N LYS A 738 54.24 -44.34 -75.83
CA LYS A 738 54.24 -45.71 -75.34
C LYS A 738 54.65 -45.68 -73.88
N GLU A 739 53.75 -46.12 -73.00
CA GLU A 739 53.96 -46.12 -71.55
C GLU A 739 54.47 -44.77 -70.98
N ASP A 740 53.73 -43.68 -71.24
CA ASP A 740 54.06 -42.31 -70.82
C ASP A 740 55.27 -41.65 -71.50
N LYS A 741 56.05 -42.42 -72.27
CA LYS A 741 57.24 -41.93 -72.98
C LYS A 741 56.90 -41.59 -74.42
N LYS A 742 57.50 -40.51 -74.93
CA LYS A 742 57.44 -40.17 -76.37
C LYS A 742 58.18 -41.26 -77.16
N ASP A 743 57.54 -41.81 -78.17
CA ASP A 743 58.10 -42.92 -78.93
C ASP A 743 57.72 -42.76 -80.42
N GLY A 744 58.71 -42.62 -81.29
CA GLY A 744 58.51 -42.36 -82.71
C GLY A 744 58.51 -40.87 -83.11
N GLN A 745 57.88 -40.58 -84.24
CA GLN A 745 57.86 -39.24 -84.85
C GLN A 745 56.85 -38.31 -84.15
N PHE A 746 57.27 -37.07 -83.94
CA PHE A 746 56.44 -35.95 -83.52
C PHE A 746 56.52 -34.85 -84.57
N THR A 747 55.36 -34.37 -84.99
CA THR A 747 55.27 -33.18 -85.84
C THR A 747 54.54 -32.09 -85.09
N VAL A 748 55.05 -30.87 -85.20
CA VAL A 748 54.48 -29.63 -84.69
C VAL A 748 54.28 -28.70 -85.88
N TRP A 749 53.13 -28.05 -85.95
CA TRP A 749 52.80 -27.08 -86.99
C TRP A 749 52.55 -25.70 -86.39
N TYR A 750 52.75 -24.68 -87.21
CA TYR A 750 52.27 -23.32 -86.98
C TYR A 750 50.74 -23.25 -87.16
N GLU A 751 50.13 -22.18 -86.66
CA GLU A 751 48.67 -21.98 -86.76
C GLU A 751 48.18 -21.87 -88.21
N ASN A 752 49.04 -21.37 -89.10
CA ASN A 752 48.79 -21.31 -90.55
C ASN A 752 48.85 -22.69 -91.27
N GLY A 753 49.08 -23.79 -90.53
CA GLY A 753 49.17 -25.15 -91.08
C GLY A 753 50.54 -25.54 -91.63
N GLN A 754 51.52 -24.63 -91.68
CA GLN A 754 52.88 -24.98 -92.10
C GLN A 754 53.62 -25.74 -90.98
N LYS A 755 54.47 -26.70 -91.36
CA LYS A 755 55.31 -27.42 -90.38
C LYS A 755 56.20 -26.43 -89.62
N LYS A 756 56.39 -26.69 -88.33
CA LYS A 756 57.25 -25.93 -87.41
C LYS A 756 58.41 -26.76 -86.93
N LEU A 757 58.16 -28.03 -86.60
CA LEU A 757 59.16 -28.97 -86.13
C LEU A 757 58.73 -30.42 -86.40
N ASP A 758 59.60 -31.21 -87.01
CA ASP A 758 59.55 -32.66 -87.03
C ASP A 758 60.69 -33.14 -86.12
N CYS A 759 60.39 -34.01 -85.17
CA CYS A 759 61.37 -34.53 -84.24
C CYS A 759 61.09 -35.98 -83.89
N SER A 760 62.16 -36.72 -83.63
CA SER A 760 62.09 -38.16 -83.36
C SER A 760 62.50 -38.47 -81.93
N PHE A 761 61.76 -39.39 -81.30
CA PHE A 761 62.06 -39.90 -79.96
C PHE A 761 62.09 -41.43 -79.98
N ALA A 762 62.88 -42.03 -79.08
CA ALA A 762 62.85 -43.46 -78.77
C ALA A 762 62.92 -43.59 -77.25
N ASP A 763 61.97 -44.32 -76.64
CA ASP A 763 61.88 -44.50 -75.18
C ASP A 763 61.98 -43.18 -74.38
N GLY A 764 61.41 -42.09 -74.92
CA GLY A 764 61.37 -40.77 -74.29
C GLY A 764 62.62 -39.91 -74.51
N GLU A 765 63.70 -40.45 -75.06
CA GLU A 765 64.91 -39.71 -75.38
C GLU A 765 64.90 -39.21 -76.83
N LYS A 766 65.59 -38.10 -77.11
CA LYS A 766 65.71 -37.56 -78.47
C LYS A 766 66.57 -38.51 -79.29
N ASN A 767 66.03 -39.08 -80.37
CA ASN A 767 66.74 -40.05 -81.19
C ASN A 767 66.20 -40.03 -82.62
N GLY A 768 67.04 -39.67 -83.60
CA GLY A 768 66.67 -39.49 -85.00
C GLY A 768 66.73 -38.03 -85.48
N PRO A 769 66.19 -37.74 -86.68
CA PRO A 769 66.24 -36.42 -87.30
C PRO A 769 65.33 -35.40 -86.62
N TRP A 770 65.78 -34.14 -86.62
CA TRP A 770 65.08 -32.97 -86.11
C TRP A 770 65.13 -31.86 -87.15
N ILE A 771 63.98 -31.51 -87.70
CA ILE A 771 63.86 -30.49 -88.74
C ILE A 771 62.91 -29.42 -88.23
N ALA A 772 63.38 -28.17 -88.14
CA ALA A 772 62.57 -27.02 -87.79
C ALA A 772 62.44 -26.11 -89.01
N TRP A 773 61.28 -25.48 -89.17
CA TRP A 773 60.97 -24.54 -90.25
C TRP A 773 60.70 -23.14 -89.69
N HIS A 774 60.80 -22.13 -90.55
CA HIS A 774 60.30 -20.78 -90.31
C HIS A 774 58.80 -20.71 -90.65
N GLU A 775 58.12 -19.66 -90.18
CA GLU A 775 56.68 -19.45 -90.44
C GLU A 775 56.30 -19.22 -91.91
N ASN A 776 57.30 -19.05 -92.78
CA ASN A 776 57.13 -18.94 -94.22
C ASN A 776 57.33 -20.27 -94.97
N GLY A 777 57.59 -21.37 -94.25
CA GLY A 777 57.73 -22.72 -94.80
C GLY A 777 59.15 -23.10 -95.19
N GLN A 778 60.11 -22.17 -95.12
CA GLN A 778 61.52 -22.47 -95.37
C GLN A 778 62.14 -23.21 -94.18
N LYS A 779 63.06 -24.16 -94.44
CA LYS A 779 63.78 -24.83 -93.36
C LYS A 779 64.53 -23.78 -92.52
N LYS A 780 64.47 -23.90 -91.20
CA LYS A 780 65.16 -23.04 -90.24
C LYS A 780 66.41 -23.71 -89.70
N ARG A 781 66.33 -25.01 -89.42
CA ARG A 781 67.46 -25.84 -89.00
C ARG A 781 67.12 -27.32 -89.10
N GLU A 782 68.13 -28.12 -89.37
CA GLU A 782 68.07 -29.57 -89.47
C GLU A 782 69.27 -30.15 -88.75
N TYR A 783 69.02 -31.12 -87.87
CA TYR A 783 70.06 -31.76 -87.10
C TYR A 783 69.62 -33.13 -86.62
N PHE A 784 70.57 -33.94 -86.17
CA PHE A 784 70.30 -35.31 -85.72
C PHE A 784 70.64 -35.47 -84.23
N HIS A 785 69.88 -36.32 -83.54
CA HIS A 785 70.15 -36.74 -82.17
C HIS A 785 70.37 -38.25 -82.12
N LYS A 786 71.32 -38.68 -81.29
CA LYS A 786 71.53 -40.07 -80.92
C LYS A 786 71.65 -40.15 -79.41
N GLU A 787 70.87 -41.00 -78.76
CA GLU A 787 70.88 -41.18 -77.29
C GLU A 787 70.82 -39.84 -76.53
N GLY A 788 69.89 -38.97 -76.95
CA GLY A 788 69.63 -37.68 -76.29
C GLY A 788 70.62 -36.55 -76.61
N LYS A 789 71.75 -36.82 -77.27
CA LYS A 789 72.78 -35.83 -77.61
C LYS A 789 72.79 -35.48 -79.11
N ARG A 790 73.22 -34.26 -79.47
CA ARG A 790 73.42 -33.90 -80.88
C ARG A 790 74.59 -34.70 -81.47
N ASP A 791 74.33 -35.35 -82.59
CA ASP A 791 75.28 -36.20 -83.28
C ASP A 791 75.04 -36.05 -84.79
N GLN A 792 76.09 -36.14 -85.62
CA GLN A 792 76.07 -35.93 -87.08
C GLN A 792 75.84 -34.47 -87.51
N SER A 793 75.29 -34.28 -88.72
CA SER A 793 75.16 -32.98 -89.37
C SER A 793 74.19 -32.05 -88.64
N TRP A 794 74.53 -30.78 -88.62
CA TRP A 794 73.73 -29.69 -88.12
C TRP A 794 73.80 -28.55 -89.13
N THR A 795 72.64 -28.17 -89.67
CA THR A 795 72.51 -27.09 -90.65
C THR A 795 71.43 -26.13 -90.18
N ALA A 796 71.62 -24.83 -90.34
CA ALA A 796 70.60 -23.83 -90.11
C ALA A 796 70.59 -22.82 -91.26
N TRP A 797 69.41 -22.28 -91.56
CA TRP A 797 69.18 -21.35 -92.66
C TRP A 797 68.53 -20.06 -92.14
N TRP A 798 68.82 -18.96 -92.83
CA TRP A 798 68.15 -17.68 -92.67
C TRP A 798 66.70 -17.75 -93.17
N PRO A 799 65.79 -16.85 -92.73
CA PRO A 799 64.40 -16.85 -93.22
C PRO A 799 64.25 -16.70 -94.74
N ASN A 800 65.26 -16.15 -95.43
CA ASN A 800 65.30 -16.02 -96.88
C ASN A 800 65.79 -17.30 -97.62
N GLY A 801 66.05 -18.39 -96.90
CA GLY A 801 66.49 -19.68 -97.46
C GLY A 801 68.01 -19.86 -97.57
N ASN A 802 68.80 -18.79 -97.43
CA ASN A 802 70.26 -18.91 -97.48
C ASN A 802 70.79 -19.67 -96.26
N THR A 803 71.79 -20.54 -96.45
CA THR A 803 72.46 -21.22 -95.34
C THR A 803 73.03 -20.18 -94.38
N LYS A 804 72.84 -20.39 -93.08
CA LYS A 804 73.35 -19.55 -91.99
C LYS A 804 74.58 -20.18 -91.37
N ILE A 805 74.55 -21.49 -91.21
CA ILE A 805 75.63 -22.26 -90.60
C ILE A 805 75.40 -23.75 -90.89
N GLU A 806 76.50 -24.46 -91.08
CA GLU A 806 76.56 -25.89 -91.35
C GLU A 806 77.78 -26.45 -90.63
N GLY A 807 77.66 -27.63 -90.04
CA GLY A 807 78.77 -28.37 -89.48
C GLY A 807 78.32 -29.65 -88.81
N ASN A 808 79.24 -30.32 -88.12
CA ASN A 808 78.99 -31.62 -87.52
C ASN A 808 79.12 -31.58 -85.99
N TYR A 809 78.29 -32.35 -85.31
CA TYR A 809 78.37 -32.59 -83.88
C TYR A 809 78.65 -34.06 -83.61
N LYS A 810 79.39 -34.32 -82.52
CA LYS A 810 79.54 -35.66 -81.94
C LYS A 810 79.37 -35.51 -80.44
N GLU A 811 78.41 -36.22 -79.86
CA GLU A 811 78.07 -36.11 -78.43
C GLU A 811 77.96 -34.66 -77.91
N ASP A 812 77.16 -33.83 -78.59
CA ASP A 812 76.94 -32.40 -78.29
C ASP A 812 78.12 -31.45 -78.48
N LYS A 813 79.28 -31.95 -78.89
CA LYS A 813 80.46 -31.13 -79.19
C LYS A 813 80.58 -30.91 -80.69
N LYS A 814 80.91 -29.67 -81.09
CA LYS A 814 81.28 -29.33 -82.47
C LYS A 814 82.52 -30.13 -82.83
N ASP A 815 82.41 -30.97 -83.85
CA ASP A 815 83.46 -31.85 -84.30
C ASP A 815 83.39 -32.01 -85.82
N GLY A 816 84.42 -31.54 -86.54
CA GLY A 816 84.46 -31.45 -87.99
C GLY A 816 84.42 -30.01 -88.51
N GLN A 817 84.25 -29.87 -89.83
CA GLN A 817 84.18 -28.57 -90.51
C GLN A 817 82.93 -27.80 -90.06
N PHE A 818 83.10 -26.50 -89.78
CA PHE A 818 82.01 -25.56 -89.61
C PHE A 818 82.18 -24.40 -90.58
N THR A 819 81.07 -24.03 -91.23
CA THR A 819 80.98 -22.84 -92.06
C THR A 819 79.79 -22.00 -91.59
N PHE A 820 79.96 -20.69 -91.55
CA PHE A 820 78.95 -19.71 -91.17
C PHE A 820 78.83 -18.69 -92.31
N TRP A 821 77.61 -18.20 -92.55
CA TRP A 821 77.32 -17.28 -93.64
C TRP A 821 76.52 -16.06 -93.16
N PHE A 822 76.68 -14.93 -93.84
CA PHE A 822 75.83 -13.76 -93.71
C PHE A 822 74.46 -14.00 -94.37
N ALA A 823 73.47 -13.17 -94.04
CA ALA A 823 72.11 -13.30 -94.60
C ALA A 823 72.07 -13.13 -96.13
N ASN A 824 73.03 -12.39 -96.70
CA ASN A 824 73.19 -12.22 -98.15
C ASN A 824 73.81 -13.44 -98.87
N GLY A 825 74.13 -14.52 -98.16
CA GLY A 825 74.68 -15.76 -98.72
C GLY A 825 76.22 -15.79 -98.82
N GLN A 826 76.92 -14.70 -98.50
CA GLN A 826 78.38 -14.70 -98.46
C GLN A 826 78.91 -15.40 -97.21
N LYS A 827 80.04 -16.11 -97.31
CA LYS A 827 80.69 -16.74 -96.14
C LYS A 827 81.05 -15.66 -95.13
N LYS A 828 80.94 -15.98 -93.85
CA LYS A 828 81.30 -15.13 -92.71
C LYS A 828 82.55 -15.64 -92.03
N LEU A 829 82.60 -16.95 -91.77
CA LEU A 829 83.80 -17.64 -91.30
C LEU A 829 83.69 -19.15 -91.47
N GLU A 830 84.82 -19.82 -91.62
CA GLU A 830 84.89 -21.29 -91.67
C GLU A 830 86.19 -21.84 -91.12
N GLY A 831 86.12 -23.09 -90.64
CA GLY A 831 87.28 -23.83 -90.12
C GLY A 831 86.86 -25.12 -89.44
N VAL A 832 87.84 -25.89 -88.95
CA VAL A 832 87.60 -27.18 -88.29
C VAL A 832 87.48 -26.99 -86.77
N CYS A 833 86.49 -27.67 -86.17
CA CYS A 833 86.37 -27.83 -84.72
C CYS A 833 86.72 -29.26 -84.33
N ARG A 834 87.32 -29.45 -83.15
CA ARG A 834 87.39 -30.76 -82.49
C ARG A 834 87.07 -30.59 -81.01
N ASN A 835 86.08 -31.33 -80.49
CA ASN A 835 85.61 -31.16 -79.11
C ASN A 835 85.32 -29.69 -78.71
N ASN A 836 84.60 -28.94 -79.55
CA ASN A 836 84.30 -27.50 -79.38
C ASN A 836 85.47 -26.52 -79.49
N LYS A 837 86.71 -26.99 -79.64
CA LYS A 837 87.89 -26.14 -79.80
C LYS A 837 88.16 -25.89 -81.28
N LEU A 838 88.44 -24.64 -81.63
CA LEU A 838 88.90 -24.27 -82.97
C LEU A 838 90.25 -24.96 -83.23
N LEU A 839 90.40 -25.55 -84.41
CA LEU A 839 91.58 -26.29 -84.83
C LEU A 839 91.95 -25.93 -86.28
N GLY A 840 93.23 -25.68 -86.52
CA GLY A 840 93.78 -25.31 -87.81
C GLY A 840 93.41 -23.88 -88.23
N ALA A 841 93.57 -23.60 -89.52
CA ALA A 841 93.22 -22.32 -90.12
C ALA A 841 91.71 -22.04 -90.05
N TRP A 842 91.34 -20.90 -89.47
CA TRP A 842 90.01 -20.31 -89.52
C TRP A 842 90.03 -19.05 -90.37
N THR A 843 89.27 -19.05 -91.44
CA THR A 843 89.14 -17.91 -92.35
C THR A 843 87.92 -17.10 -91.96
N PHE A 844 88.09 -15.78 -91.82
CA PHE A 844 87.03 -14.81 -91.56
C PHE A 844 86.87 -13.92 -92.78
N TYR A 845 85.63 -13.68 -93.19
CA TYR A 845 85.26 -12.94 -94.39
C TYR A 845 84.49 -11.66 -94.03
N ASN A 846 84.57 -10.64 -94.90
CA ASN A 846 83.71 -9.47 -94.87
C ASN A 846 82.35 -9.76 -95.54
N SER A 847 81.36 -8.90 -95.33
CA SER A 847 80.02 -9.09 -95.90
C SER A 847 79.96 -8.98 -97.43
N ASP A 848 81.00 -8.47 -98.08
CA ASP A 848 81.18 -8.42 -99.54
C ASP A 848 81.83 -9.69 -100.13
N GLY A 849 82.22 -10.66 -99.28
CA GLY A 849 82.88 -11.90 -99.68
C GLY A 849 84.41 -11.85 -99.68
N SER A 850 85.03 -10.69 -99.46
CA SER A 850 86.49 -10.57 -99.35
C SER A 850 87.01 -11.22 -98.06
N VAL A 851 88.23 -11.78 -98.10
CA VAL A 851 88.87 -12.36 -96.90
C VAL A 851 89.28 -11.22 -95.97
N LYS A 852 88.74 -11.22 -94.75
CA LYS A 852 89.05 -10.24 -93.70
C LYS A 852 90.35 -10.60 -92.99
N LYS A 853 90.52 -11.88 -92.63
CA LYS A 853 91.73 -12.43 -91.99
C LYS A 853 91.66 -13.96 -91.93
N VAL A 854 92.83 -14.59 -91.87
CA VAL A 854 92.99 -16.02 -91.53
C VAL A 854 93.74 -16.10 -90.20
N LYS A 855 93.30 -16.99 -89.31
CA LYS A 855 93.93 -17.23 -88.00
C LYS A 855 94.16 -18.72 -87.81
N GLU A 856 95.35 -19.11 -87.36
CA GLU A 856 95.67 -20.50 -87.06
C GLU A 856 95.31 -20.80 -85.60
N TYR A 857 94.70 -21.94 -85.31
CA TYR A 857 94.35 -22.32 -83.94
C TYR A 857 94.89 -23.70 -83.58
N THR A 858 95.58 -23.82 -82.45
CA THR A 858 96.00 -25.12 -81.90
C THR A 858 95.33 -25.33 -80.55
N ASN A 859 94.49 -26.37 -80.43
CA ASN A 859 93.76 -26.70 -79.19
C ASN A 859 92.91 -25.55 -78.61
N GLY A 860 92.38 -24.67 -79.47
CA GLY A 860 91.50 -23.55 -79.08
C GLY A 860 92.21 -22.26 -78.69
N SER A 861 93.54 -22.22 -78.75
CA SER A 861 94.35 -21.01 -78.62
C SER A 861 94.82 -20.53 -79.99
N GLU A 862 94.75 -19.21 -80.20
CA GLU A 862 95.19 -18.51 -81.41
C GLU A 862 96.71 -18.45 -81.52
#